data_AF-A0A1H6GJH1-F1
#
_entry.id   AF-A0A1H6GJH1-F1
#
_cell.length_a   1.000
_cell.length_b   1.000
_cell.length_c   1.000
_cell.angle_alpha   90.00
_cell.angle_beta   90.00
_cell.angle_gamma   90.00
#
_symmetry.space_group_name_H-M   'P 1'
#
loop_
_entity.id
_entity.type
_entity.pdbx_description
1 polymer ?
#
loop_
_entity_poly.entity_id
_entity_poly.type
_entity_poly.pdbx_seq_one_letter_code
_entity_poly.pdbx_strand_id
1 'polypeptide(L)'
;MTSTTLSTYTSYLIVNRDMKSSLDRVANQGTVARDTEYYEANIDKVTTADEFVDDYRLYSYAMKAYGLEEMTYGKAFMKKVLESDLSDTASFANSLTDKRYATMAAAFNFGTKTAEAQTSVQEDNLVKAYQDSFDQEEKDIQSEVDYYSKAIANITDVDDLLSNSRLKTYVLDSFGLDAKYTSTSYLKQVLTSDLEDPNSFANQTGSDKFVALAEAFNFQADGTVADGDSAQTSGQIESLRLDYVYNKSTFPSDTLAAANQTYWETNIASMTSVDELVDDPRMVEYLTTAFSVKVQFTSTIRSLLTSDSAAATLGYTGVKAMFNFQSDGSIAAGETAQNQTQLASTSTSYQTAFKANQEDAVTNAVTNYQTRIAEVKSVDDFLSSNKDDDDDTNDDVTEIWDVALRAYGIDPADVSKSRLKDILASDPNDPKSYVNQLKDDRYVNLVKAFNFDAEGDIDTPLLVQSASVISNFATDYKTEQLKLLKGSAREKAEEAADKEIDYYNTQMQTITTAAELIADDRLVSFVLESKGIDPKSVTKDELKNMFSSDLDNPKSYVNSLANGVFAEIVASFNFDSEGNLSAQPVGTIQQRGDVLATVNNYKQQTLEEQEGESNEGVRLALYFERKAADVTSAYTILGDTALFEFFKTTFSMSDYISNMDTDQQASMIEKYVDISKLQDPDYVTKLIKQYTALYDSENSSTTSPALTLLTTTGTTRISSDTLLAVAQLSSK
;
A
#
# COMPACT_ATOMS: atom_id res chain seq x y z
N MET A 1 6.00 33.13 60.65
CA MET A 1 6.76 32.56 59.53
C MET A 1 6.30 33.30 58.29
N THR A 2 7.15 34.15 57.73
CA THR A 2 6.88 34.84 56.47
C THR A 2 7.00 33.79 55.36
N SER A 3 5.86 33.38 54.79
CA SER A 3 5.85 32.58 53.57
C SER A 3 6.43 33.47 52.46
N THR A 4 7.65 33.17 52.02
CA THR A 4 8.22 33.83 50.84
C THR A 4 7.46 33.28 49.64
N THR A 5 6.47 34.01 49.14
CA THR A 5 5.82 33.68 47.88
C THR A 5 6.88 33.76 46.77
N LEU A 6 7.20 32.63 46.14
CA LEU A 6 8.04 32.58 44.95
C LEU A 6 7.42 33.46 43.86
N SER A 7 8.24 34.14 43.05
CA SER A 7 7.72 34.87 41.89
C SER A 7 7.11 33.90 40.88
N THR A 8 6.11 34.35 40.10
CA THR A 8 5.45 33.52 39.08
C THR A 8 6.48 32.91 38.13
N TYR A 9 7.49 33.68 37.72
CA TYR A 9 8.58 33.19 36.86
C TYR A 9 9.41 32.08 37.50
N THR A 10 9.69 32.17 38.80
CA THR A 10 10.48 31.15 39.50
C THR A 10 9.68 29.86 39.63
N SER A 11 8.39 29.96 39.96
CA SER A 11 7.49 28.80 40.04
C SER A 11 7.35 28.11 38.68
N TYR A 12 7.13 28.88 37.61
CA TYR A 12 7.12 28.39 36.24
C TYR A 12 8.43 27.65 35.88
N LEU A 13 9.60 28.23 36.19
CA LEU A 13 10.89 27.58 35.91
C LEU A 13 11.10 26.28 36.69
N ILE A 14 10.60 26.19 37.92
CA ILE A 14 10.71 24.96 38.73
C ILE A 14 9.94 23.82 38.07
N VAL A 15 8.74 24.11 37.56
CA VAL A 15 7.91 23.13 36.85
C VAL A 15 8.53 22.78 35.49
N ASN A 16 8.85 23.79 34.68
CA ASN A 16 9.28 23.58 33.29
C ASN A 16 10.67 22.92 33.17
N ARG A 17 11.62 23.26 34.06
CA ARG A 17 12.98 22.70 34.03
C ARG A 17 13.01 21.18 34.18
N ASP A 18 12.04 20.61 34.89
CA ASP A 18 11.91 19.17 35.08
C ASP A 18 10.44 18.76 34.92
N MET A 19 9.93 19.01 33.72
CA MET A 19 8.54 18.71 33.35
C MET A 19 8.23 17.22 33.53
N LYS A 20 9.15 16.33 33.15
CA LYS A 20 9.00 14.87 33.32
C LYS A 20 8.76 14.51 34.79
N SER A 21 9.60 14.97 35.71
CA SER A 21 9.40 14.70 37.14
C SER A 21 8.12 15.36 37.68
N SER A 22 7.69 16.49 37.12
CA SER A 22 6.45 17.16 37.51
C SER A 22 5.21 16.36 37.09
N LEU A 23 5.20 15.86 35.85
CA LEU A 23 4.18 14.95 35.36
C LEU A 23 4.18 13.61 36.09
N ASP A 24 5.35 13.06 36.42
CA ASP A 24 5.46 11.84 37.22
C ASP A 24 4.87 12.03 38.63
N ARG A 25 5.07 13.20 39.26
CA ARG A 25 4.42 13.51 40.53
C ARG A 25 2.90 13.55 40.41
N VAL A 26 2.37 14.15 39.35
CA VAL A 26 0.93 14.20 39.06
C VAL A 26 0.38 12.80 38.81
N ALA A 27 1.06 12.01 37.96
CA ALA A 27 0.68 10.63 37.64
C ALA A 27 0.58 9.74 38.89
N ASN A 28 1.44 9.94 39.88
CA ASN A 28 1.45 9.17 41.12
C ASN A 28 0.44 9.64 42.19
N GLN A 29 -0.36 10.66 41.91
CA GLN A 29 -1.43 11.08 42.83
C GLN A 29 -2.57 10.07 42.83
N GLY A 30 -3.10 9.74 44.02
CA GLY A 30 -4.05 8.63 44.16
C GLY A 30 -5.35 8.74 43.34
N THR A 31 -5.81 9.95 42.99
CA THR A 31 -6.97 10.11 42.08
C THR A 31 -6.56 9.94 40.63
N VAL A 32 -5.53 10.68 40.18
CA VAL A 32 -4.98 10.59 38.82
C VAL A 32 -4.62 9.16 38.46
N ALA A 33 -3.86 8.47 39.32
CA ALA A 33 -3.45 7.08 39.09
C ALA A 33 -4.65 6.14 38.90
N ARG A 34 -5.70 6.28 39.73
CA ARG A 34 -6.90 5.44 39.64
C ARG A 34 -7.74 5.74 38.41
N ASP A 35 -7.79 7.00 37.97
CA ASP A 35 -8.56 7.40 36.79
C ASP A 35 -7.83 7.00 35.51
N THR A 36 -6.50 7.15 35.46
CA THR A 36 -5.66 6.61 34.38
C THR A 36 -5.77 5.09 34.31
N GLU A 37 -5.64 4.37 35.43
CA GLU A 37 -5.79 2.90 35.47
C GLU A 37 -7.17 2.46 34.97
N TYR A 38 -8.23 3.18 35.34
CA TYR A 38 -9.57 2.88 34.85
C TYR A 38 -9.70 3.14 33.35
N TYR A 39 -9.10 4.22 32.85
CA TYR A 39 -9.11 4.53 31.42
C TYR A 39 -8.41 3.44 30.62
N GLU A 40 -7.16 3.14 30.96
CA GLU A 40 -6.33 2.12 30.29
C GLU A 40 -6.96 0.73 30.33
N ALA A 41 -7.62 0.36 31.43
CA ALA A 41 -8.20 -0.97 31.60
C ALA A 41 -9.61 -1.15 30.98
N ASN A 42 -10.23 -0.09 30.45
CA ASN A 42 -11.60 -0.17 29.94
C ASN A 42 -11.84 0.49 28.58
N ILE A 43 -10.97 1.37 28.10
CA ILE A 43 -11.17 2.05 26.81
C ILE A 43 -11.17 1.09 25.63
N ASP A 44 -10.42 -0.01 25.73
CA ASP A 44 -10.33 -1.10 24.77
C ASP A 44 -11.62 -1.93 24.66
N LYS A 45 -12.48 -1.91 25.67
CA LYS A 45 -13.76 -2.63 25.71
C LYS A 45 -14.90 -1.88 25.05
N VAL A 46 -14.71 -0.60 24.77
CA VAL A 46 -15.73 0.27 24.17
C VAL A 46 -15.70 0.08 22.66
N THR A 47 -16.88 -0.07 22.05
CA THR A 47 -17.01 -0.33 20.61
C THR A 47 -17.78 0.77 19.88
N THR A 48 -18.59 1.55 20.60
CA THR A 48 -19.44 2.59 20.01
C THR A 48 -19.31 3.93 20.74
N ALA A 49 -19.59 5.02 20.01
CA ALA A 49 -19.60 6.37 20.59
C ALA A 49 -20.67 6.49 21.70
N ASP A 50 -21.75 5.72 21.60
CA ASP A 50 -22.79 5.59 22.62
C ASP A 50 -22.23 5.03 23.93
N GLU A 51 -21.58 3.87 23.88
CA GLU A 51 -20.94 3.25 25.05
C GLU A 51 -19.90 4.17 25.68
N PHE A 52 -19.12 4.86 24.85
CA PHE A 52 -18.07 5.76 25.31
C PHE A 52 -18.61 6.92 26.13
N VAL A 53 -19.58 7.67 25.59
CA VAL A 53 -20.11 8.85 26.30
C VAL A 53 -21.03 8.46 27.46
N ASP A 54 -21.52 7.23 27.51
CA ASP A 54 -22.33 6.71 28.61
C ASP A 54 -21.48 6.28 29.82
N ASP A 55 -20.25 5.79 29.62
CA ASP A 55 -19.27 5.68 30.70
C ASP A 55 -18.70 7.06 31.05
N TYR A 56 -19.33 7.70 32.04
CA TYR A 56 -18.93 9.04 32.48
C TYR A 56 -17.46 9.13 32.91
N ARG A 57 -16.86 8.05 33.45
CA ARG A 57 -15.48 8.09 33.93
C ARG A 57 -14.50 8.06 32.77
N LEU A 58 -14.73 7.23 31.75
CA LEU A 58 -13.95 7.26 30.51
C LEU A 58 -14.11 8.58 29.77
N TYR A 59 -15.36 9.01 29.60
CA TYR A 59 -15.68 10.20 28.83
C TYR A 59 -15.16 11.49 29.49
N SER A 60 -15.34 11.67 30.81
CA SER A 60 -14.80 12.85 31.51
C SER A 60 -13.28 12.88 31.53
N TYR A 61 -12.62 11.72 31.65
CA TYR A 61 -11.16 11.61 31.55
C TYR A 61 -10.66 12.10 30.18
N ALA A 62 -11.25 11.59 29.10
CA ALA A 62 -10.89 12.00 27.75
C ALA A 62 -11.22 13.48 27.49
N MET A 63 -12.42 13.95 27.86
CA MET A 63 -12.80 15.35 27.70
C MET A 63 -11.83 16.29 28.42
N LYS A 64 -11.36 15.93 29.62
CA LYS A 64 -10.31 16.68 30.32
C LYS A 64 -8.99 16.66 29.56
N ALA A 65 -8.54 15.50 29.09
CA ALA A 65 -7.31 15.39 28.31
C ALA A 65 -7.29 16.35 27.11
N TYR A 66 -8.42 16.50 26.41
CA TYR A 66 -8.54 17.41 25.27
C TYR A 66 -8.95 18.85 25.63
N GLY A 67 -8.99 19.20 26.93
CA GLY A 67 -9.33 20.55 27.41
C GLY A 67 -10.81 20.92 27.24
N LEU A 68 -11.68 19.94 27.10
CA LEU A 68 -13.12 20.05 26.87
C LEU A 68 -13.95 19.74 28.13
N GLU A 69 -13.36 19.79 29.33
CA GLU A 69 -14.01 19.39 30.59
C GLU A 69 -15.35 20.09 30.86
N GLU A 70 -15.44 21.39 30.53
CA GLU A 70 -16.67 22.19 30.65
C GLU A 70 -17.80 21.72 29.73
N MET A 71 -17.49 20.96 28.67
CA MET A 71 -18.43 20.46 27.67
C MET A 71 -18.84 19.00 27.91
N THR A 72 -18.50 18.43 29.07
CA THR A 72 -18.90 17.06 29.47
C THR A 72 -20.43 16.85 29.55
N TYR A 73 -21.24 17.91 29.65
CA TYR A 73 -22.70 17.77 29.57
C TYR A 73 -23.22 17.54 28.14
N GLY A 74 -22.43 17.90 27.12
CA GLY A 74 -22.81 17.92 25.70
C GLY A 74 -22.77 16.56 24.99
N LYS A 75 -23.22 15.47 25.63
CA LYS A 75 -23.02 14.10 25.10
C LYS A 75 -23.49 13.90 23.66
N ALA A 76 -24.69 14.38 23.29
CA ALA A 76 -25.21 14.22 21.93
C ALA A 76 -24.40 15.00 20.88
N PHE A 77 -23.86 16.16 21.26
CA PHE A 77 -22.95 16.92 20.42
C PHE A 77 -21.63 16.15 20.22
N MET A 78 -21.08 15.59 21.30
CA MET A 78 -19.84 14.82 21.23
C MET A 78 -19.99 13.51 20.47
N LYS A 79 -21.12 12.80 20.54
CA LYS A 79 -21.39 11.65 19.66
C LYS A 79 -21.23 12.03 18.19
N LYS A 80 -21.85 13.13 17.77
CA LYS A 80 -21.76 13.62 16.39
C LYS A 80 -20.33 14.05 16.00
N VAL A 81 -19.57 14.60 16.94
CA VAL A 81 -18.15 14.91 16.73
C VAL A 81 -17.34 13.64 16.51
N LEU A 82 -17.50 12.65 17.39
CA LEU A 82 -16.76 11.38 17.37
C LEU A 82 -17.12 10.49 16.16
N GLU A 83 -18.35 10.58 15.66
CA GLU A 83 -18.83 9.86 14.47
C GLU A 83 -18.54 10.59 13.14
N SER A 84 -17.86 11.75 13.18
CA SER A 84 -17.55 12.51 11.96
C SER A 84 -16.47 11.82 11.14
N ASP A 85 -16.68 11.72 9.83
CA ASP A 85 -15.63 11.36 8.88
C ASP A 85 -14.63 12.51 8.75
N LEU A 86 -13.45 12.37 9.34
CA LEU A 86 -12.43 13.43 9.32
C LEU A 86 -11.73 13.57 7.98
N SER A 87 -11.87 12.60 7.06
CA SER A 87 -11.37 12.73 5.69
C SER A 87 -12.20 13.72 4.86
N ASP A 88 -13.48 13.90 5.19
CA ASP A 88 -14.33 14.92 4.58
C ASP A 88 -14.07 16.29 5.23
N THR A 89 -13.49 17.22 4.48
CA THR A 89 -13.26 18.61 4.92
C THR A 89 -14.54 19.35 5.31
N ALA A 90 -15.71 18.91 4.84
CA ALA A 90 -17.02 19.45 5.18
C ALA A 90 -17.70 18.75 6.37
N SER A 91 -17.04 17.75 6.97
CA SER A 91 -17.61 16.99 8.09
C SER A 91 -17.90 17.85 9.31
N PHE A 92 -18.78 17.35 10.18
CA PHE A 92 -19.26 18.12 11.32
C PHE A 92 -18.10 18.56 12.22
N ALA A 93 -17.20 17.66 12.62
CA ALA A 93 -16.03 18.00 13.41
C ALA A 93 -15.10 19.01 12.70
N ASN A 94 -14.82 18.83 11.40
CA ASN A 94 -13.96 19.74 10.63
C ASN A 94 -14.55 21.14 10.48
N SER A 95 -15.89 21.26 10.44
CA SER A 95 -16.61 22.54 10.34
C SER A 95 -16.60 23.38 11.62
N LEU A 96 -16.24 22.81 12.78
CA LEU A 96 -16.25 23.53 14.05
C LEU A 96 -15.11 24.55 14.13
N THR A 97 -15.40 25.70 14.74
CA THR A 97 -14.42 26.75 15.01
C THR A 97 -13.36 26.31 16.02
N ASP A 98 -13.80 25.66 17.10
CA ASP A 98 -12.90 25.09 18.11
C ASP A 98 -12.33 23.76 17.61
N LYS A 99 -11.05 23.76 17.27
CA LYS A 99 -10.39 22.60 16.67
C LYS A 99 -10.14 21.46 17.64
N ARG A 100 -10.27 21.68 18.96
CA ARG A 100 -10.12 20.62 19.96
C ARG A 100 -11.11 19.48 19.79
N TYR A 101 -12.30 19.76 19.22
CA TYR A 101 -13.27 18.73 18.89
C TYR A 101 -12.79 17.80 17.77
N ALA A 102 -12.22 18.36 16.70
CA ALA A 102 -11.62 17.56 15.63
C ALA A 102 -10.39 16.81 16.13
N THR A 103 -9.55 17.43 16.96
CA THR A 103 -8.41 16.77 17.61
C THR A 103 -8.84 15.61 18.50
N MET A 104 -9.94 15.75 19.25
CA MET A 104 -10.48 14.66 20.05
C MET A 104 -11.03 13.56 19.14
N ALA A 105 -11.86 13.89 18.14
CA ALA A 105 -12.40 12.92 17.19
C ALA A 105 -11.29 12.11 16.49
N ALA A 106 -10.20 12.78 16.12
CA ALA A 106 -9.03 12.16 15.51
C ALA A 106 -8.47 11.03 16.37
N ALA A 107 -8.42 11.24 17.69
CA ALA A 107 -7.90 10.24 18.63
C ALA A 107 -8.87 9.08 18.94
N PHE A 108 -10.07 9.07 18.35
CA PHE A 108 -11.04 8.00 18.54
C PHE A 108 -11.61 7.51 17.18
N ASN A 109 -11.32 6.27 16.85
CA ASN A 109 -11.79 5.60 15.65
C ASN A 109 -13.19 4.99 15.84
N PHE A 110 -14.20 5.84 16.01
CA PHE A 110 -15.63 5.45 15.96
C PHE A 110 -16.22 5.45 14.54
N GLY A 111 -15.41 5.82 13.53
CA GLY A 111 -15.78 5.67 12.13
C GLY A 111 -15.96 4.20 11.73
N THR A 112 -16.66 3.94 10.63
CA THR A 112 -16.90 2.57 10.16
C THR A 112 -15.58 1.89 9.80
N LYS A 113 -15.19 0.87 10.57
CA LYS A 113 -14.22 -0.13 10.14
C LYS A 113 -14.89 -0.94 9.03
N THR A 114 -14.43 -0.74 7.80
CA THR A 114 -14.99 -1.44 6.64
C THR A 114 -14.18 -2.71 6.44
N ALA A 115 -14.78 -3.86 6.74
CA ALA A 115 -14.26 -5.13 6.27
C ALA A 115 -14.35 -5.14 4.74
N GLU A 116 -13.29 -5.59 4.08
CA GLU A 116 -13.18 -5.62 2.63
C GLU A 116 -12.25 -6.75 2.19
N ALA A 117 -12.54 -7.41 1.07
CA ALA A 117 -11.73 -8.53 0.59
C ALA A 117 -10.30 -8.11 0.24
N GLN A 118 -10.12 -6.89 -0.26
CA GLN A 118 -8.84 -6.24 -0.53
C GLN A 118 -8.96 -4.74 -0.24
N THR A 119 -7.87 -4.12 0.23
CA THR A 119 -7.72 -2.67 0.13
C THR A 119 -7.43 -2.26 -1.32
N SER A 120 -7.61 -0.99 -1.66
CA SER A 120 -7.26 -0.48 -2.99
C SER A 120 -5.80 -0.74 -3.37
N VAL A 121 -4.88 -0.69 -2.41
CA VAL A 121 -3.46 -0.99 -2.66
C VAL A 121 -3.20 -2.48 -2.88
N GLN A 122 -3.89 -3.35 -2.14
CA GLN A 122 -3.83 -4.80 -2.38
C GLN A 122 -4.37 -5.16 -3.77
N GLU A 123 -5.50 -4.56 -4.16
CA GLU A 123 -6.10 -4.72 -5.49
C GLU A 123 -5.14 -4.24 -6.59
N ASP A 124 -4.63 -3.00 -6.49
CA ASP A 124 -3.71 -2.42 -7.47
C ASP A 124 -2.44 -3.26 -7.64
N ASN A 125 -1.86 -3.73 -6.53
CA ASN A 125 -0.67 -4.58 -6.56
C ASN A 125 -0.95 -5.92 -7.25
N LEU A 126 -2.10 -6.54 -6.98
CA LEU A 126 -2.49 -7.80 -7.61
C LEU A 126 -2.75 -7.61 -9.10
N VAL A 127 -3.50 -6.58 -9.49
CA VAL A 127 -3.75 -6.23 -10.90
C VAL A 127 -2.43 -5.96 -11.63
N LYS A 128 -1.51 -5.23 -11.00
CA LYS A 128 -0.20 -4.97 -11.57
C LYS A 128 0.63 -6.25 -11.74
N ALA A 129 0.66 -7.11 -10.73
CA ALA A 129 1.35 -8.40 -10.80
C ALA A 129 0.73 -9.33 -11.86
N TYR A 130 -0.59 -9.32 -12.01
CA TYR A 130 -1.30 -10.01 -13.09
C TYR A 130 -0.85 -9.49 -14.47
N GLN A 131 -0.81 -8.18 -14.68
CA GLN A 131 -0.33 -7.60 -15.93
C GLN A 131 1.15 -7.93 -16.21
N ASP A 132 2.00 -7.80 -15.20
CA ASP A 132 3.44 -8.10 -15.31
C ASP A 132 3.74 -9.58 -15.58
N SER A 133 2.84 -10.47 -15.17
CA SER A 133 2.99 -11.91 -15.42
C SER A 133 3.00 -12.26 -16.93
N PHE A 134 2.32 -11.48 -17.77
CA PHE A 134 2.31 -11.66 -19.22
C PHE A 134 3.67 -11.28 -19.83
N ASP A 135 4.23 -10.15 -19.42
CA ASP A 135 5.58 -9.73 -19.82
C ASP A 135 6.65 -10.72 -19.34
N GLN A 136 6.46 -11.30 -18.15
CA GLN A 136 7.39 -12.29 -17.60
C GLN A 136 7.34 -13.59 -18.39
N GLU A 137 6.16 -14.07 -18.79
CA GLU A 137 6.00 -15.25 -19.65
C GLU A 137 6.72 -15.08 -20.99
N GLU A 138 6.58 -13.92 -21.66
CA GLU A 138 7.29 -13.65 -22.92
C GLU A 138 8.82 -13.69 -22.74
N LYS A 139 9.33 -13.11 -21.64
CA LYS A 139 10.76 -13.15 -21.30
C LYS A 139 11.25 -14.58 -21.05
N ASP A 140 10.46 -15.39 -20.36
CA ASP A 140 10.80 -16.77 -20.06
C ASP A 140 10.82 -17.62 -21.33
N ILE A 141 9.82 -17.46 -22.21
CA ILE A 141 9.78 -18.10 -23.53
C ILE A 141 11.03 -17.72 -24.34
N GLN A 142 11.35 -16.42 -24.43
CA GLN A 142 12.50 -15.97 -25.21
C GLN A 142 13.84 -16.44 -24.62
N SER A 143 13.96 -16.52 -23.29
CA SER A 143 15.14 -17.04 -22.61
C SER A 143 15.41 -18.51 -22.99
N GLU A 144 14.36 -19.33 -23.07
CA GLU A 144 14.48 -20.73 -23.49
C GLU A 144 14.80 -20.87 -24.98
N VAL A 145 14.18 -20.05 -25.85
CA VAL A 145 14.51 -19.97 -27.28
C VAL A 145 15.99 -19.63 -27.50
N ASP A 146 16.49 -18.61 -26.80
CA ASP A 146 17.88 -18.16 -26.89
C ASP A 146 18.87 -19.23 -26.40
N TYR A 147 18.50 -19.92 -25.32
CA TYR A 147 19.30 -21.03 -24.80
C TYR A 147 19.36 -22.17 -25.80
N TYR A 148 18.20 -22.62 -26.31
CA TYR A 148 18.11 -23.74 -27.23
C TYR A 148 18.93 -23.48 -28.50
N SER A 149 18.74 -22.32 -29.14
CA SER A 149 19.43 -21.94 -30.39
C SER A 149 20.96 -22.00 -30.25
N LYS A 150 21.51 -21.62 -29.10
CA LYS A 150 22.96 -21.67 -28.84
C LYS A 150 23.44 -23.07 -28.49
N ALA A 151 22.65 -23.81 -27.72
CA ALA A 151 23.03 -25.11 -27.21
C ALA A 151 22.96 -26.20 -28.29
N ILE A 152 21.94 -26.19 -29.15
CA ILE A 152 21.75 -27.20 -30.20
C ILE A 152 22.90 -27.23 -31.21
N ALA A 153 23.56 -26.10 -31.45
CA ALA A 153 24.70 -25.99 -32.35
C ALA A 153 25.93 -26.82 -31.91
N ASN A 154 25.98 -27.26 -30.65
CA ASN A 154 27.08 -28.05 -30.10
C ASN A 154 26.74 -29.55 -29.98
N ILE A 155 25.54 -29.96 -30.39
CA ILE A 155 25.08 -31.35 -30.26
C ILE A 155 25.61 -32.18 -31.43
N THR A 156 26.34 -33.23 -31.10
CA THR A 156 26.94 -34.16 -32.08
C THR A 156 26.40 -35.57 -32.00
N ASP A 157 25.75 -35.92 -30.89
CA ASP A 157 25.10 -37.20 -30.66
C ASP A 157 23.78 -37.02 -29.89
N VAL A 158 22.83 -37.93 -30.10
CA VAL A 158 21.54 -37.93 -29.40
C VAL A 158 21.69 -37.96 -27.87
N ASP A 159 22.73 -38.62 -27.33
CA ASP A 159 23.00 -38.65 -25.90
C ASP A 159 23.43 -37.27 -25.35
N ASP A 160 24.07 -36.42 -26.16
CA ASP A 160 24.41 -35.05 -25.78
C ASP A 160 23.14 -34.23 -25.54
N LEU A 161 22.15 -34.37 -26.44
CA LEU A 161 20.85 -33.71 -26.33
C LEU A 161 20.09 -34.21 -25.09
N LEU A 162 20.03 -35.53 -24.92
CA LEU A 162 19.19 -36.19 -23.92
C LEU A 162 19.75 -36.13 -22.50
N SER A 163 21.06 -35.95 -22.35
CA SER A 163 21.70 -35.72 -21.05
C SER A 163 21.45 -34.31 -20.51
N ASN A 164 21.09 -33.37 -21.37
CA ASN A 164 20.75 -31.99 -20.99
C ASN A 164 19.23 -31.87 -20.75
N SER A 165 18.83 -31.83 -19.47
CA SER A 165 17.42 -31.76 -19.10
C SER A 165 16.69 -30.56 -19.69
N ARG A 166 17.36 -29.41 -19.82
CA ARG A 166 16.77 -28.18 -20.37
C ARG A 166 16.50 -28.32 -21.88
N LEU A 167 17.45 -28.88 -22.64
CA LEU A 167 17.23 -29.19 -24.06
C LEU A 167 16.12 -30.22 -24.25
N LYS A 168 16.13 -31.30 -23.45
CA LYS A 168 15.09 -32.33 -23.50
C LYS A 168 13.71 -31.75 -23.25
N THR A 169 13.56 -30.91 -22.21
CA THR A 169 12.29 -30.25 -21.90
C THR A 169 11.85 -29.33 -23.03
N TYR A 170 12.75 -28.48 -23.55
CA TYR A 170 12.44 -27.61 -24.69
C TYR A 170 11.89 -28.40 -25.88
N VAL A 171 12.57 -29.48 -26.27
CA VAL A 171 12.15 -30.32 -27.40
C VAL A 171 10.77 -30.92 -27.15
N LEU A 172 10.52 -31.47 -25.97
CA LEU A 172 9.22 -32.08 -25.67
C LEU A 172 8.10 -31.03 -25.61
N ASP A 173 8.36 -29.88 -24.99
CA ASP A 173 7.45 -28.74 -24.91
C ASP A 173 7.09 -28.22 -26.32
N SER A 174 8.03 -28.18 -27.27
CA SER A 174 7.77 -27.81 -28.66
C SER A 174 6.78 -28.73 -29.38
N PHE A 175 6.58 -29.97 -28.94
CA PHE A 175 5.57 -30.88 -29.50
C PHE A 175 4.34 -31.02 -28.59
N GLY A 176 4.25 -30.21 -27.53
CA GLY A 176 3.22 -30.34 -26.49
C GLY A 176 3.25 -31.72 -25.82
N LEU A 177 4.45 -32.21 -25.50
CA LEU A 177 4.70 -33.46 -24.78
C LEU A 177 5.25 -33.14 -23.39
N ASP A 178 4.77 -33.83 -22.36
CA ASP A 178 5.23 -33.61 -20.99
C ASP A 178 6.53 -34.40 -20.69
N ALA A 179 7.58 -33.68 -20.31
CA ALA A 179 8.87 -34.23 -19.92
C ALA A 179 8.84 -35.17 -18.71
N LYS A 180 7.82 -35.05 -17.85
CA LYS A 180 7.58 -35.92 -16.68
C LYS A 180 7.20 -37.34 -17.08
N TYR A 181 6.45 -37.49 -18.18
CA TYR A 181 5.93 -38.79 -18.63
C TYR A 181 6.75 -39.41 -19.76
N THR A 182 7.74 -38.71 -20.29
CA THR A 182 8.57 -39.19 -21.39
C THR A 182 9.97 -39.62 -20.91
N SER A 183 10.22 -40.94 -20.94
CA SER A 183 11.52 -41.48 -20.53
C SER A 183 12.63 -41.21 -21.58
N THR A 184 13.86 -41.00 -21.11
CA THR A 184 15.03 -40.76 -21.97
C THR A 184 15.28 -41.92 -22.95
N SER A 185 15.12 -43.17 -22.51
CA SER A 185 15.31 -44.34 -23.37
C SER A 185 14.27 -44.47 -24.47
N TYR A 186 13.04 -44.02 -24.21
CA TYR A 186 11.98 -43.98 -25.22
C TYR A 186 12.29 -42.89 -26.24
N LEU A 187 12.64 -41.68 -25.77
CA LEU A 187 12.97 -40.56 -26.65
C LEU A 187 14.20 -40.83 -27.52
N LYS A 188 15.21 -41.56 -27.00
CA LYS A 188 16.34 -42.01 -27.81
C LYS A 188 15.90 -42.89 -28.99
N GLN A 189 15.02 -43.86 -28.76
CA GLN A 189 14.51 -44.73 -29.83
C GLN A 189 13.70 -43.96 -30.87
N VAL A 190 12.95 -42.93 -30.46
CA VAL A 190 12.25 -42.03 -31.38
C VAL A 190 13.27 -41.27 -32.23
N LEU A 191 14.23 -40.58 -31.61
CA LEU A 191 15.20 -39.72 -32.28
C LEU A 191 16.17 -40.45 -33.22
N THR A 192 16.40 -41.76 -33.01
CA THR A 192 17.26 -42.58 -33.88
C THR A 192 16.45 -43.46 -34.84
N SER A 193 15.16 -43.17 -35.06
CA SER A 193 14.32 -43.94 -35.96
C SER A 193 14.55 -43.58 -37.43
N ASP A 194 14.59 -44.59 -38.29
CA ASP A 194 14.55 -44.41 -39.73
C ASP A 194 13.10 -44.18 -40.19
N LEU A 195 12.76 -42.94 -40.55
CA LEU A 195 11.40 -42.59 -40.94
C LEU A 195 10.99 -43.17 -42.30
N GLU A 196 11.95 -43.61 -43.13
CA GLU A 196 11.64 -44.30 -44.40
C GLU A 196 11.16 -45.74 -44.19
N ASP A 197 11.47 -46.36 -43.04
CA ASP A 197 10.95 -47.68 -42.67
C ASP A 197 9.60 -47.55 -41.95
N PRO A 198 8.48 -48.04 -42.54
CA PRO A 198 7.17 -48.03 -41.87
C PRO A 198 7.13 -48.78 -40.54
N ASN A 199 8.10 -49.66 -40.27
CA ASN A 199 8.22 -50.43 -39.03
C ASN A 199 9.21 -49.83 -38.02
N SER A 200 9.79 -48.66 -38.29
CA SER A 200 10.66 -47.99 -37.33
C SER A 200 9.92 -47.60 -36.06
N PHE A 201 10.67 -47.38 -34.98
CA PHE A 201 10.09 -47.15 -33.66
C PHE A 201 9.14 -45.94 -33.66
N ALA A 202 9.56 -44.81 -34.24
CA ALA A 202 8.74 -43.60 -34.38
C ALA A 202 7.42 -43.86 -35.14
N ASN A 203 7.48 -44.54 -36.29
CA ASN A 203 6.30 -44.88 -37.11
C ASN A 203 5.33 -45.85 -36.43
N GLN A 204 5.81 -46.64 -35.46
CA GLN A 204 5.00 -47.59 -34.70
C GLN A 204 4.45 -47.02 -33.38
N THR A 205 4.79 -45.79 -33.00
CA THR A 205 4.28 -45.16 -31.77
C THR A 205 2.78 -44.89 -31.79
N GLY A 206 2.18 -44.77 -32.99
CA GLY A 206 0.80 -44.33 -33.16
C GLY A 206 0.58 -42.86 -32.82
N SER A 207 1.64 -42.05 -32.73
CA SER A 207 1.57 -40.63 -32.42
C SER A 207 2.36 -39.82 -33.44
N ASP A 208 1.64 -38.99 -34.20
CA ASP A 208 2.24 -38.09 -35.20
C ASP A 208 3.24 -37.11 -34.57
N LYS A 209 3.06 -36.77 -33.28
CA LYS A 209 3.99 -35.94 -32.51
C LYS A 209 5.39 -36.56 -32.39
N PHE A 210 5.49 -37.87 -32.17
CA PHE A 210 6.80 -38.53 -32.08
C PHE A 210 7.45 -38.71 -33.44
N VAL A 211 6.66 -38.87 -34.50
CA VAL A 211 7.16 -38.88 -35.89
C VAL A 211 7.73 -37.51 -36.25
N ALA A 212 6.96 -36.44 -36.02
CA ALA A 212 7.40 -35.06 -36.24
C ALA A 212 8.63 -34.69 -35.40
N LEU A 213 8.69 -35.19 -34.15
CA LEU A 213 9.86 -35.01 -33.29
C LEU A 213 11.10 -35.66 -33.88
N ALA A 214 11.01 -36.89 -34.41
CA ALA A 214 12.15 -37.53 -35.07
C ALA A 214 12.57 -36.78 -36.34
N GLU A 215 11.59 -36.31 -37.13
CA GLU A 215 11.83 -35.54 -38.37
C GLU A 215 12.53 -34.20 -38.13
N ALA A 216 12.36 -33.62 -36.94
CA ALA A 216 13.01 -32.37 -36.56
C ALA A 216 14.53 -32.48 -36.37
N PHE A 217 15.13 -33.68 -36.39
CA PHE A 217 16.56 -33.90 -36.16
C PHE A 217 17.23 -34.76 -37.24
N ASN A 218 18.54 -34.59 -37.40
CA ASN A 218 19.37 -35.29 -38.38
C ASN A 218 20.27 -36.36 -37.72
N PHE A 219 19.76 -37.09 -36.73
CA PHE A 219 20.50 -38.17 -36.09
C PHE A 219 20.46 -39.44 -36.95
N GLN A 220 21.59 -40.15 -37.01
CA GLN A 220 21.69 -41.46 -37.62
C GLN A 220 21.09 -42.54 -36.70
N ALA A 221 20.88 -43.74 -37.25
CA ALA A 221 20.37 -44.88 -36.48
C ALA A 221 21.27 -45.29 -35.30
N ASP A 222 22.57 -44.93 -35.34
CA ASP A 222 23.49 -45.15 -34.24
C ASP A 222 23.51 -44.02 -33.18
N GLY A 223 22.77 -42.94 -33.42
CA GLY A 223 22.65 -41.77 -32.55
C GLY A 223 23.55 -40.59 -32.93
N THR A 224 24.51 -40.79 -33.83
CA THR A 224 25.47 -39.74 -34.20
C THR A 224 24.91 -38.79 -35.27
N VAL A 225 25.49 -37.60 -35.38
CA VAL A 225 25.27 -36.70 -36.53
C VAL A 225 26.30 -37.01 -37.62
N ALA A 226 25.87 -37.04 -38.88
CA ALA A 226 26.75 -37.32 -40.01
C ALA A 226 27.90 -36.29 -40.13
N ASP A 227 29.07 -36.75 -40.61
CA ASP A 227 30.25 -35.89 -40.78
C ASP A 227 29.95 -34.67 -41.67
N GLY A 228 30.03 -33.46 -41.10
CA GLY A 228 29.78 -32.20 -41.78
C GLY A 228 28.33 -31.67 -41.70
N ASP A 229 27.43 -32.47 -41.12
CA ASP A 229 26.05 -32.05 -40.83
C ASP A 229 25.91 -31.51 -39.40
N SER A 230 24.74 -30.95 -39.11
CA SER A 230 24.33 -30.49 -37.78
C SER A 230 23.12 -31.29 -37.28
N ALA A 231 22.97 -31.41 -35.96
CA ALA A 231 21.83 -32.11 -35.34
C ALA A 231 20.47 -31.58 -35.84
N GLN A 232 20.41 -30.29 -36.20
CA GLN A 232 19.29 -29.67 -36.91
C GLN A 232 19.78 -28.68 -37.96
N THR A 233 19.02 -28.52 -39.05
CA THR A 233 19.17 -27.44 -40.02
C THR A 233 18.60 -26.13 -39.48
N SER A 234 18.92 -24.99 -40.11
CA SER A 234 18.33 -23.71 -39.75
C SER A 234 16.81 -23.69 -39.87
N GLY A 235 16.24 -24.43 -40.84
CA GLY A 235 14.79 -24.56 -41.00
C GLY A 235 14.15 -25.39 -39.89
N GLN A 236 14.76 -26.53 -39.52
CA GLN A 236 14.30 -27.34 -38.37
C GLN A 236 14.36 -26.56 -37.06
N ILE A 237 15.42 -25.77 -36.82
CA ILE A 237 15.54 -24.91 -35.63
C ILE A 237 14.41 -23.88 -35.60
N GLU A 238 14.13 -23.23 -36.74
CA GLU A 238 13.07 -22.22 -36.80
C GLU A 238 11.68 -22.84 -36.61
N SER A 239 11.39 -23.98 -37.25
CA SER A 239 10.13 -24.69 -37.04
C SER A 239 9.92 -25.04 -35.58
N LEU A 240 10.93 -25.65 -34.94
CA LEU A 240 10.85 -26.03 -33.53
C LEU A 240 10.68 -24.82 -32.60
N ARG A 241 11.29 -23.67 -32.95
CA ARG A 241 11.11 -22.40 -32.23
C ARG A 241 9.66 -21.92 -32.32
N LEU A 242 9.06 -21.95 -33.51
CA LEU A 242 7.67 -21.54 -33.73
C LEU A 242 6.69 -22.41 -32.96
N ASP A 243 6.95 -23.71 -32.87
CA ASP A 243 6.12 -24.67 -32.14
C ASP A 243 6.32 -24.55 -30.62
N TYR A 244 7.54 -24.28 -30.15
CA TYR A 244 7.80 -23.96 -28.75
C TYR A 244 7.00 -22.74 -28.30
N VAL A 245 7.10 -21.62 -29.04
CA VAL A 245 6.37 -20.40 -28.72
C VAL A 245 4.86 -20.67 -28.69
N TYR A 246 4.32 -21.38 -29.69
CA TYR A 246 2.90 -21.72 -29.74
C TYR A 246 2.44 -22.54 -28.53
N ASN A 247 3.16 -23.62 -28.20
CA ASN A 247 2.77 -24.53 -27.12
C ASN A 247 3.01 -23.96 -25.72
N LYS A 248 3.89 -22.96 -25.56
CA LYS A 248 4.19 -22.35 -24.26
C LYS A 248 3.42 -21.06 -23.99
N SER A 249 2.86 -20.43 -25.01
CA SER A 249 2.08 -19.21 -24.82
C SER A 249 0.71 -19.54 -24.22
N THR A 250 0.36 -18.88 -23.12
CA THR A 250 -0.94 -19.02 -22.45
C THR A 250 -1.87 -17.85 -22.76
N PHE A 251 -1.36 -16.82 -23.43
CA PHE A 251 -2.11 -15.62 -23.81
C PHE A 251 -1.70 -15.13 -25.22
N PRO A 252 -2.52 -14.31 -25.89
CA PRO A 252 -2.23 -13.73 -27.19
C PRO A 252 -1.12 -12.66 -27.12
N SER A 253 0.12 -13.10 -26.93
CA SER A 253 1.31 -12.26 -26.78
C SER A 253 1.85 -11.72 -28.11
N ASP A 254 2.66 -10.65 -28.08
CA ASP A 254 3.33 -10.15 -29.29
C ASP A 254 4.30 -11.20 -29.86
N THR A 255 4.97 -11.93 -28.96
CA THR A 255 5.82 -13.07 -29.29
C THR A 255 5.02 -14.18 -30.02
N LEU A 256 3.82 -14.52 -29.56
CA LEU A 256 2.94 -15.49 -30.20
C LEU A 256 2.43 -15.01 -31.55
N ALA A 257 2.03 -13.74 -31.65
CA ALA A 257 1.57 -13.13 -32.91
C ALA A 257 2.64 -13.25 -34.01
N ALA A 258 3.89 -12.91 -33.68
CA ALA A 258 5.01 -12.99 -34.60
C ALA A 258 5.33 -14.44 -35.02
N ALA A 259 5.27 -15.38 -34.07
CA ALA A 259 5.45 -16.80 -34.37
C ALA A 259 4.35 -17.33 -35.30
N ASN A 260 3.09 -17.02 -35.00
CA ASN A 260 1.96 -17.43 -35.81
C ASN A 260 1.99 -16.84 -37.23
N GLN A 261 2.41 -15.58 -37.37
CA GLN A 261 2.59 -14.95 -38.67
C GLN A 261 3.68 -15.65 -39.48
N THR A 262 4.85 -15.91 -38.87
CA THR A 262 5.96 -16.60 -39.55
C THR A 262 5.55 -18.02 -39.98
N TYR A 263 4.81 -18.71 -39.11
CA TYR A 263 4.26 -20.04 -39.41
C TYR A 263 3.29 -19.99 -40.58
N TRP A 264 2.35 -19.03 -40.59
CA TRP A 264 1.40 -18.84 -41.69
C TRP A 264 2.13 -18.55 -43.01
N GLU A 265 3.02 -17.57 -43.03
CA GLU A 265 3.76 -17.15 -44.23
C GLU A 265 4.60 -18.29 -44.83
N THR A 266 5.19 -19.12 -43.98
CA THR A 266 5.97 -20.28 -44.41
C THR A 266 5.08 -21.36 -45.04
N ASN A 267 4.03 -21.78 -44.33
CA ASN A 267 3.19 -22.90 -44.77
C ASN A 267 2.29 -22.54 -45.95
N ILE A 268 1.74 -21.32 -45.99
CA ILE A 268 0.85 -20.90 -47.09
C ILE A 268 1.60 -20.77 -48.42
N ALA A 269 2.92 -20.51 -48.38
CA ALA A 269 3.76 -20.35 -49.57
C ALA A 269 4.09 -21.68 -50.26
N SER A 270 4.24 -22.77 -49.49
CA SER A 270 4.55 -24.12 -50.01
C SER A 270 3.32 -24.98 -50.27
N MET A 271 2.15 -24.53 -49.85
CA MET A 271 0.89 -25.29 -49.90
C MET A 271 0.49 -25.69 -51.32
N THR A 272 -0.05 -26.91 -51.48
CA THR A 272 -0.53 -27.41 -52.77
C THR A 272 -2.04 -27.65 -52.82
N SER A 273 -2.67 -27.90 -51.68
CA SER A 273 -4.11 -28.09 -51.53
C SER A 273 -4.67 -27.35 -50.31
N VAL A 274 -5.93 -26.94 -50.38
CA VAL A 274 -6.71 -26.45 -49.23
C VAL A 274 -6.77 -27.46 -48.08
N ASP A 275 -6.61 -28.76 -48.39
CA ASP A 275 -6.64 -29.83 -47.38
C ASP A 275 -5.54 -29.63 -46.34
N GLU A 276 -4.33 -29.22 -46.77
CA GLU A 276 -3.21 -28.91 -45.88
C GLU A 276 -3.53 -27.76 -44.91
N LEU A 277 -4.34 -26.77 -45.34
CA LEU A 277 -4.77 -25.67 -44.47
C LEU A 277 -5.76 -26.15 -43.41
N VAL A 278 -6.76 -26.94 -43.81
CA VAL A 278 -7.87 -27.32 -42.92
C VAL A 278 -7.53 -28.50 -42.00
N ASP A 279 -6.47 -29.25 -42.32
CA ASP A 279 -5.92 -30.31 -41.49
C ASP A 279 -4.92 -29.77 -40.43
N ASP A 280 -4.44 -28.53 -40.58
CA ASP A 280 -3.58 -27.83 -39.63
C ASP A 280 -4.41 -26.92 -38.69
N PRO A 281 -4.55 -27.26 -37.39
CA PRO A 281 -5.32 -26.46 -36.45
C PRO A 281 -4.81 -25.03 -36.27
N ARG A 282 -3.48 -24.81 -36.33
CA ARG A 282 -2.87 -23.50 -36.15
C ARG A 282 -3.11 -22.60 -37.37
N MET A 283 -3.10 -23.16 -38.57
CA MET A 283 -3.51 -22.44 -39.79
C MET A 283 -5.00 -22.09 -39.75
N VAL A 284 -5.86 -23.02 -39.32
CA VAL A 284 -7.29 -22.76 -39.13
C VAL A 284 -7.53 -21.65 -38.11
N GLU A 285 -6.82 -21.68 -36.98
CA GLU A 285 -6.89 -20.64 -35.94
C GLU A 285 -6.48 -19.28 -36.52
N TYR A 286 -5.35 -19.19 -37.22
CA TYR A 286 -4.89 -17.96 -37.86
C TYR A 286 -5.93 -17.37 -38.81
N LEU A 287 -6.54 -18.21 -39.67
CA LEU A 287 -7.57 -17.81 -40.62
C LEU A 287 -8.84 -17.33 -39.90
N THR A 288 -9.29 -18.07 -38.89
CA THR A 288 -10.52 -17.75 -38.17
C THR A 288 -10.35 -16.48 -37.33
N THR A 289 -9.19 -16.26 -36.72
CA THR A 289 -8.84 -14.99 -36.06
C THR A 289 -8.81 -13.83 -37.06
N ALA A 290 -8.08 -13.97 -38.18
CA ALA A 290 -7.91 -12.90 -39.15
C ALA A 290 -9.24 -12.39 -39.74
N PHE A 291 -10.19 -13.29 -39.96
CA PHE A 291 -11.43 -12.97 -40.67
C PHE A 291 -12.70 -13.14 -39.84
N SER A 292 -12.56 -13.41 -38.53
CA SER A 292 -13.67 -13.69 -37.61
C SER A 292 -14.65 -14.74 -38.17
N VAL A 293 -14.10 -15.83 -38.71
CA VAL A 293 -14.90 -16.90 -39.32
C VAL A 293 -15.51 -17.76 -38.22
N LYS A 294 -16.85 -17.70 -38.09
CA LYS A 294 -17.62 -18.39 -37.05
C LYS A 294 -18.22 -19.69 -37.58
N VAL A 295 -17.37 -20.66 -37.90
CA VAL A 295 -17.81 -21.99 -38.37
C VAL A 295 -17.25 -23.08 -37.47
N GLN A 296 -18.07 -24.09 -37.21
CA GLN A 296 -17.79 -25.13 -36.21
C GLN A 296 -16.93 -26.29 -36.74
N PHE A 297 -16.83 -26.46 -38.06
CA PHE A 297 -16.18 -27.62 -38.67
C PHE A 297 -15.20 -27.20 -39.77
N THR A 298 -14.02 -27.82 -39.80
CA THR A 298 -12.98 -27.62 -40.82
C THR A 298 -13.48 -27.92 -42.24
N SER A 299 -14.40 -28.88 -42.39
CA SER A 299 -15.09 -29.16 -43.67
C SER A 299 -15.89 -27.96 -44.19
N THR A 300 -16.42 -27.12 -43.30
CA THR A 300 -17.13 -25.89 -43.67
C THR A 300 -16.14 -24.84 -44.16
N ILE A 301 -14.97 -24.74 -43.52
CA ILE A 301 -13.86 -23.88 -43.98
C ILE A 301 -13.40 -24.32 -45.37
N ARG A 302 -13.20 -25.63 -45.59
CA ARG A 302 -12.85 -26.18 -46.91
C ARG A 302 -13.88 -25.79 -47.97
N SER A 303 -15.17 -25.96 -47.67
CA SER A 303 -16.24 -25.59 -48.60
C SER A 303 -16.28 -24.09 -48.88
N LEU A 304 -16.03 -23.26 -47.87
CA LEU A 304 -15.97 -21.81 -47.97
C LEU A 304 -14.83 -21.35 -48.89
N LEU A 305 -13.67 -22.00 -48.80
CA LEU A 305 -12.49 -21.65 -49.57
C LEU A 305 -12.51 -22.17 -51.02
N THR A 306 -13.29 -23.20 -51.31
CA THR A 306 -13.34 -23.85 -52.64
C THR A 306 -14.61 -23.57 -53.45
N SER A 307 -15.66 -22.98 -52.86
CA SER A 307 -16.95 -22.75 -53.53
C SER A 307 -17.48 -21.33 -53.35
N ASP A 308 -17.65 -20.60 -54.46
CA ASP A 308 -18.26 -19.27 -54.48
C ASP A 308 -19.68 -19.25 -53.90
N SER A 309 -20.47 -20.30 -54.18
CA SER A 309 -21.85 -20.40 -53.68
C SER A 309 -21.90 -20.68 -52.19
N ALA A 310 -20.98 -21.50 -51.67
CA ALA A 310 -20.86 -21.73 -50.24
C ALA A 310 -20.40 -20.47 -49.50
N ALA A 311 -19.36 -19.80 -50.01
CA ALA A 311 -18.88 -18.54 -49.46
C ALA A 311 -19.97 -17.46 -49.42
N ALA A 312 -20.79 -17.35 -50.48
CA ALA A 312 -21.93 -16.44 -50.52
C ALA A 312 -23.03 -16.81 -49.49
N THR A 313 -23.31 -18.10 -49.33
CA THR A 313 -24.32 -18.58 -48.38
C THR A 313 -23.90 -18.32 -46.93
N LEU A 314 -22.60 -18.46 -46.63
CA LEU A 314 -22.05 -18.25 -45.29
C LEU A 314 -21.68 -16.79 -45.00
N GLY A 315 -21.71 -15.90 -46.00
CA GLY A 315 -21.35 -14.49 -45.83
C GLY A 315 -19.85 -14.18 -45.88
N TYR A 316 -19.03 -15.09 -46.42
CA TYR A 316 -17.56 -15.01 -46.41
C TYR A 316 -16.94 -14.94 -47.83
N THR A 317 -17.64 -14.33 -48.80
CA THR A 317 -17.11 -14.13 -50.16
C THR A 317 -15.80 -13.33 -50.18
N GLY A 318 -15.67 -12.36 -49.26
CA GLY A 318 -14.43 -11.62 -49.06
C GLY A 318 -13.27 -12.52 -48.65
N VAL A 319 -13.49 -13.46 -47.72
CA VAL A 319 -12.48 -14.42 -47.27
C VAL A 319 -12.06 -15.34 -48.42
N LYS A 320 -13.01 -15.91 -49.15
CA LYS A 320 -12.71 -16.76 -50.32
C LYS A 320 -11.84 -16.04 -51.36
N ALA A 321 -12.08 -14.75 -51.58
CA ALA A 321 -11.30 -13.95 -52.54
C ALA A 321 -9.83 -13.75 -52.12
N MET A 322 -9.49 -14.05 -50.86
CA MET A 322 -8.12 -13.98 -50.34
C MET A 322 -7.29 -15.21 -50.71
N PHE A 323 -7.87 -16.23 -51.33
CA PHE A 323 -7.21 -17.49 -51.63
C PHE A 323 -7.43 -17.93 -53.08
N ASN A 324 -6.45 -18.63 -53.65
CA ASN A 324 -6.44 -19.09 -55.04
C ASN A 324 -6.71 -20.60 -55.18
N PHE A 325 -7.54 -21.17 -54.30
CA PHE A 325 -7.95 -22.58 -54.37
C PHE A 325 -8.99 -22.81 -55.46
N GLN A 326 -8.85 -23.91 -56.18
CA GLN A 326 -9.81 -24.41 -57.15
C GLN A 326 -10.96 -25.16 -56.46
N SER A 327 -12.01 -25.49 -57.22
CA SER A 327 -13.18 -26.20 -56.70
C SER A 327 -12.89 -27.60 -56.16
N ASP A 328 -11.82 -28.24 -56.62
CA ASP A 328 -11.36 -29.53 -56.10
C ASP A 328 -10.47 -29.40 -54.85
N GLY A 329 -10.02 -28.18 -54.54
CA GLY A 329 -9.10 -27.86 -53.44
C GLY A 329 -7.67 -27.61 -53.87
N SER A 330 -7.31 -27.93 -55.12
CA SER A 330 -5.94 -27.74 -55.62
C SER A 330 -5.61 -26.28 -55.93
N ILE A 331 -4.33 -25.97 -56.13
CA ILE A 331 -3.85 -24.67 -56.61
C ILE A 331 -3.44 -24.79 -58.08
N ALA A 332 -3.77 -23.78 -58.88
CA ALA A 332 -3.41 -23.75 -60.30
C ALA A 332 -1.88 -23.74 -60.49
N ALA A 333 -1.40 -24.44 -61.53
CA ALA A 333 0.04 -24.50 -61.82
C ALA A 333 0.64 -23.08 -62.02
N GLY A 334 1.66 -22.75 -61.23
CA GLY A 334 2.33 -21.45 -61.26
C GLY A 334 1.71 -20.38 -60.33
N GLU A 335 0.60 -20.69 -59.67
CA GLU A 335 -0.01 -19.85 -58.64
C GLU A 335 0.39 -20.34 -57.24
N THR A 336 0.18 -19.49 -56.24
CA THR A 336 0.30 -19.80 -54.81
C THR A 336 -1.06 -19.73 -54.14
N ALA A 337 -1.22 -20.36 -52.96
CA ALA A 337 -2.47 -20.29 -52.20
C ALA A 337 -2.90 -18.84 -51.94
N GLN A 338 -1.95 -17.95 -51.67
CA GLN A 338 -2.12 -16.50 -51.64
C GLN A 338 -1.02 -15.80 -52.43
N ASN A 339 -1.38 -14.81 -53.25
CA ASN A 339 -0.41 -13.89 -53.83
C ASN A 339 0.03 -12.83 -52.80
N GLN A 340 1.04 -12.03 -53.14
CA GLN A 340 1.62 -11.06 -52.21
C GLN A 340 0.61 -10.05 -51.62
N THR A 341 -0.36 -9.58 -52.42
CA THR A 341 -1.39 -8.63 -51.98
C THR A 341 -2.38 -9.30 -51.03
N GLN A 342 -2.80 -10.53 -51.36
CA GLN A 342 -3.69 -11.34 -50.51
C GLN A 342 -3.02 -11.65 -49.17
N LEU A 343 -1.78 -12.12 -49.19
CA LEU A 343 -0.99 -12.45 -48.00
C LEU A 343 -0.80 -11.24 -47.07
N ALA A 344 -0.43 -10.08 -47.63
CA ALA A 344 -0.27 -8.85 -46.85
C ALA A 344 -1.59 -8.40 -46.20
N SER A 345 -2.70 -8.57 -46.92
CA SER A 345 -4.02 -8.22 -46.41
C SER A 345 -4.48 -9.18 -45.31
N THR A 346 -4.29 -10.49 -45.48
CA THR A 346 -4.55 -11.50 -44.44
C THR A 346 -3.72 -11.24 -43.19
N SER A 347 -2.43 -10.93 -43.34
CA SER A 347 -1.54 -10.62 -42.21
C SER A 347 -1.98 -9.36 -41.46
N THR A 348 -2.41 -8.32 -42.19
CA THR A 348 -2.96 -7.10 -41.58
C THR A 348 -4.24 -7.39 -40.79
N SER A 349 -5.15 -8.18 -41.36
CA SER A 349 -6.39 -8.58 -40.70
C SER A 349 -6.11 -9.43 -39.45
N TYR A 350 -5.18 -10.37 -39.52
CA TYR A 350 -4.72 -11.16 -38.38
C TYR A 350 -4.17 -10.27 -37.26
N GLN A 351 -3.18 -9.43 -37.55
CA GLN A 351 -2.57 -8.55 -36.54
C GLN A 351 -3.59 -7.65 -35.86
N THR A 352 -4.55 -7.12 -36.62
CA THR A 352 -5.63 -6.26 -36.08
C THR A 352 -6.52 -7.04 -35.12
N ALA A 353 -7.00 -8.22 -35.52
CA ALA A 353 -7.88 -9.04 -34.71
C ALA A 353 -7.16 -9.63 -33.49
N PHE A 354 -5.93 -10.08 -33.66
CA PHE A 354 -5.12 -10.66 -32.59
C PHE A 354 -4.81 -9.62 -31.50
N LYS A 355 -4.50 -8.38 -31.88
CA LYS A 355 -4.31 -7.28 -30.93
C LYS A 355 -5.58 -6.93 -30.16
N ALA A 356 -6.74 -6.95 -30.83
CA ALA A 356 -8.02 -6.75 -30.14
C ALA A 356 -8.25 -7.87 -29.10
N ASN A 357 -8.04 -9.13 -29.47
CA ASN A 357 -8.14 -10.25 -28.54
C ASN A 357 -7.17 -10.14 -27.35
N GLN A 358 -5.96 -9.62 -27.58
CA GLN A 358 -4.98 -9.35 -26.51
C GLN A 358 -5.48 -8.29 -25.52
N GLU A 359 -5.96 -7.16 -26.04
CA GLU A 359 -6.49 -6.08 -25.20
C GLU A 359 -7.73 -6.56 -24.43
N ASP A 360 -8.63 -7.29 -25.09
CA ASP A 360 -9.83 -7.85 -24.49
C ASP A 360 -9.49 -8.86 -23.40
N ALA A 361 -8.55 -9.78 -23.63
CA ALA A 361 -8.19 -10.82 -22.65
C ALA A 361 -7.69 -10.23 -21.32
N VAL A 362 -6.83 -9.21 -21.39
CA VAL A 362 -6.26 -8.60 -20.17
C VAL A 362 -7.22 -7.57 -19.57
N THR A 363 -7.78 -6.67 -20.38
CA THR A 363 -8.60 -5.55 -19.90
C THR A 363 -9.92 -6.04 -19.33
N ASN A 364 -10.58 -7.00 -19.99
CA ASN A 364 -11.84 -7.54 -19.49
C ASN A 364 -11.61 -8.34 -18.21
N ALA A 365 -10.52 -9.12 -18.12
CA ALA A 365 -10.18 -9.86 -16.90
C ALA A 365 -9.92 -8.92 -15.71
N VAL A 366 -9.16 -7.83 -15.93
CA VAL A 366 -8.94 -6.81 -14.90
C VAL A 366 -10.25 -6.13 -14.51
N THR A 367 -11.04 -5.67 -15.48
CA THR A 367 -12.32 -4.98 -15.20
C THR A 367 -13.29 -5.88 -14.43
N ASN A 368 -13.38 -7.15 -14.83
CA ASN A 368 -14.18 -8.16 -14.14
C ASN A 368 -13.69 -8.37 -12.71
N TYR A 369 -12.37 -8.52 -12.53
CA TYR A 369 -11.75 -8.67 -11.21
C TYR A 369 -12.09 -7.50 -10.28
N GLN A 370 -11.85 -6.25 -10.72
CA GLN A 370 -12.08 -5.06 -9.92
C GLN A 370 -13.56 -4.86 -9.55
N THR A 371 -14.46 -5.21 -10.48
CA THR A 371 -15.90 -5.10 -10.25
C THR A 371 -16.36 -6.13 -9.21
N ARG A 372 -15.99 -7.40 -9.39
CA ARG A 372 -16.48 -8.49 -8.51
C ARG A 372 -15.81 -8.47 -7.14
N ILE A 373 -14.52 -8.12 -7.05
CA ILE A 373 -13.80 -8.15 -5.76
C ILE A 373 -14.38 -7.16 -4.74
N ALA A 374 -14.94 -6.03 -5.19
CA ALA A 374 -15.63 -5.07 -4.33
C ALA A 374 -16.90 -5.64 -3.67
N GLU A 375 -17.52 -6.65 -4.29
CA GLU A 375 -18.75 -7.28 -3.82
C GLU A 375 -18.50 -8.50 -2.93
N VAL A 376 -17.30 -9.11 -3.00
CA VAL A 376 -16.92 -10.27 -2.21
C VAL A 376 -17.10 -10.03 -0.70
N LYS A 377 -17.72 -11.00 -0.01
CA LYS A 377 -17.88 -11.03 1.46
C LYS A 377 -17.27 -12.27 2.11
N SER A 378 -16.85 -13.25 1.32
CA SER A 378 -16.21 -14.47 1.80
C SER A 378 -15.32 -15.10 0.71
N VAL A 379 -14.48 -16.06 1.11
CA VAL A 379 -13.71 -16.91 0.19
C VAL A 379 -14.65 -17.71 -0.73
N ASP A 380 -15.84 -18.08 -0.26
CA ASP A 380 -16.83 -18.76 -1.11
C ASP A 380 -17.38 -17.83 -2.20
N ASP A 381 -17.63 -16.56 -1.88
CA ASP A 381 -18.02 -15.57 -2.89
C ASP A 381 -16.89 -15.35 -3.91
N PHE A 382 -15.63 -15.23 -3.44
CA PHE A 382 -14.46 -15.08 -4.31
C PHE A 382 -14.27 -16.26 -5.27
N LEU A 383 -14.63 -17.48 -4.84
CA LEU A 383 -14.51 -18.70 -5.65
C LEU A 383 -15.76 -19.04 -6.47
N SER A 384 -16.79 -18.18 -6.43
CA SER A 384 -18.01 -18.30 -7.23
C SER A 384 -17.70 -17.98 -8.70
N SER A 385 -18.08 -18.90 -9.60
CA SER A 385 -17.82 -18.74 -11.04
C SER A 385 -18.54 -17.53 -11.60
N ASN A 386 -17.95 -16.88 -12.58
CA ASN A 386 -18.61 -15.88 -13.43
C ASN A 386 -20.00 -16.40 -13.89
N LYS A 387 -20.07 -17.67 -14.33
CA LYS A 387 -21.33 -18.32 -14.78
C LYS A 387 -22.41 -18.48 -13.72
N ASP A 388 -22.05 -18.34 -12.45
CA ASP A 388 -22.97 -18.47 -11.33
C ASP A 388 -23.43 -17.10 -10.80
N ASP A 389 -22.94 -15.99 -11.38
CA ASP A 389 -23.35 -14.63 -11.00
C ASP A 389 -24.50 -14.08 -11.87
N ASP A 390 -24.92 -12.83 -11.58
CA ASP A 390 -26.06 -12.18 -12.24
C ASP A 390 -25.69 -11.46 -13.56
N ASP A 391 -24.39 -11.31 -13.89
CA ASP A 391 -23.87 -10.59 -15.04
C ASP A 391 -23.36 -11.55 -16.13
N ASP A 392 -24.27 -11.97 -17.02
CA ASP A 392 -23.96 -12.87 -18.14
C ASP A 392 -22.90 -12.33 -19.13
N THR A 393 -22.50 -11.06 -19.03
CA THR A 393 -21.47 -10.48 -19.89
C THR A 393 -20.05 -10.94 -19.53
N ASN A 394 -19.85 -11.50 -18.34
CA ASN A 394 -18.55 -11.98 -17.86
C ASN A 394 -18.35 -13.52 -17.98
N ASP A 395 -19.36 -14.27 -18.45
CA ASP A 395 -19.38 -15.75 -18.53
C ASP A 395 -18.17 -16.37 -19.24
N ASP A 396 -17.64 -15.62 -20.22
CA ASP A 396 -16.50 -16.00 -21.07
C ASP A 396 -15.20 -15.25 -20.69
N VAL A 397 -15.22 -14.42 -19.64
CA VAL A 397 -14.06 -13.69 -19.11
C VAL A 397 -13.29 -14.58 -18.11
N THR A 398 -12.01 -14.32 -17.92
CA THR A 398 -11.19 -15.01 -16.90
C THR A 398 -11.81 -14.88 -15.51
N GLU A 399 -11.80 -15.99 -14.78
CA GLU A 399 -12.29 -16.07 -13.41
C GLU A 399 -11.41 -15.25 -12.47
N ILE A 400 -12.01 -14.59 -11.49
CA ILE A 400 -11.27 -13.65 -10.62
C ILE A 400 -10.20 -14.35 -9.77
N TRP A 401 -10.41 -15.62 -9.41
CA TRP A 401 -9.38 -16.40 -8.72
C TRP A 401 -8.24 -16.80 -9.65
N ASP A 402 -8.48 -17.02 -10.95
CA ASP A 402 -7.42 -17.34 -11.91
C ASP A 402 -6.53 -16.10 -12.17
N VAL A 403 -7.13 -14.89 -12.16
CA VAL A 403 -6.39 -13.63 -12.15
C VAL A 403 -5.43 -13.57 -10.96
N ALA A 404 -5.94 -13.85 -9.76
CA ALA A 404 -5.13 -13.86 -8.53
C ALA A 404 -4.03 -14.94 -8.55
N LEU A 405 -4.35 -16.16 -8.97
CA LEU A 405 -3.37 -17.24 -9.07
C LEU A 405 -2.24 -16.90 -10.06
N ARG A 406 -2.59 -16.36 -11.24
CA ARG A 406 -1.61 -15.93 -12.23
C ARG A 406 -0.73 -14.79 -11.71
N ALA A 407 -1.30 -13.81 -11.00
CA ALA A 407 -0.55 -12.71 -10.40
C ALA A 407 0.60 -13.18 -9.49
N TYR A 408 0.42 -14.32 -8.83
CA TYR A 408 1.43 -14.94 -7.96
C TYR A 408 2.15 -16.14 -8.59
N GLY A 409 2.01 -16.34 -9.91
CA GLY A 409 2.70 -17.39 -10.65
C GLY A 409 2.30 -18.80 -10.25
N ILE A 410 1.02 -19.00 -9.89
CA ILE A 410 0.44 -20.29 -9.54
C ILE A 410 -0.40 -20.77 -10.72
N ASP A 411 -0.15 -22.00 -11.18
CA ASP A 411 -0.96 -22.63 -12.21
C ASP A 411 -2.31 -23.07 -11.60
N PRO A 412 -3.46 -22.64 -12.15
CA PRO A 412 -4.78 -23.10 -11.71
C PRO A 412 -4.94 -24.63 -11.71
N ALA A 413 -4.20 -25.36 -12.55
CA ALA A 413 -4.21 -26.82 -12.56
C ALA A 413 -3.51 -27.46 -11.34
N ASP A 414 -2.64 -26.73 -10.64
CA ASP A 414 -1.89 -27.23 -9.48
C ASP A 414 -2.69 -27.16 -8.16
N VAL A 415 -3.82 -26.44 -8.15
CA VAL A 415 -4.60 -26.18 -6.93
C VAL A 415 -6.10 -26.32 -7.18
N SER A 416 -6.77 -27.18 -6.42
CA SER A 416 -8.23 -27.30 -6.47
C SER A 416 -8.90 -26.15 -5.72
N LYS A 417 -10.15 -25.78 -6.09
CA LYS A 417 -10.94 -24.76 -5.37
C LYS A 417 -11.02 -25.02 -3.86
N SER A 418 -11.23 -26.28 -3.44
CA SER A 418 -11.26 -26.64 -2.02
C SER A 418 -9.93 -26.38 -1.32
N ARG A 419 -8.81 -26.67 -1.99
CA ARG A 419 -7.47 -26.40 -1.44
C ARG A 419 -7.19 -24.91 -1.41
N LEU A 420 -7.59 -24.17 -2.44
CA LEU A 420 -7.47 -22.71 -2.49
C LEU A 420 -8.27 -22.05 -1.37
N LYS A 421 -9.45 -22.58 -1.02
CA LYS A 421 -10.22 -22.15 0.15
C LYS A 421 -9.43 -22.30 1.45
N ASP A 422 -8.84 -23.47 1.69
CA ASP A 422 -8.00 -23.71 2.89
C ASP A 422 -6.77 -22.80 2.93
N ILE A 423 -6.21 -22.46 1.76
CA ILE A 423 -5.08 -21.52 1.65
C ILE A 423 -5.54 -20.11 2.03
N LEU A 424 -6.61 -19.59 1.42
CA LEU A 424 -7.09 -18.22 1.62
C LEU A 424 -7.61 -17.96 3.04
N ALA A 425 -8.15 -18.98 3.73
CA ALA A 425 -8.56 -18.91 5.14
C ALA A 425 -7.40 -19.16 6.14
N SER A 426 -6.15 -19.27 5.68
CA SER A 426 -5.00 -19.47 6.57
C SER A 426 -4.42 -18.15 7.07
N ASP A 427 -3.98 -18.10 8.33
CA ASP A 427 -3.18 -16.98 8.83
C ASP A 427 -1.75 -17.03 8.24
N PRO A 428 -1.33 -16.07 7.39
CA PRO A 428 0.01 -16.06 6.83
C PRO A 428 1.10 -15.72 7.86
N ASN A 429 0.74 -15.21 9.04
CA ASN A 429 1.67 -14.81 10.10
C ASN A 429 1.90 -15.91 11.15
N ASP A 430 1.05 -16.94 11.24
CA ASP A 430 1.31 -18.12 12.09
C ASP A 430 2.19 -19.12 11.34
N PRO A 431 3.44 -19.39 11.78
CA PRO A 431 4.32 -20.37 11.14
C PRO A 431 3.76 -21.80 11.11
N LYS A 432 2.73 -22.10 11.90
CA LYS A 432 2.04 -23.39 11.94
C LYS A 432 0.77 -23.43 11.09
N SER A 433 0.36 -22.33 10.47
CA SER A 433 -0.83 -22.30 9.61
C SER A 433 -0.69 -23.22 8.40
N TYR A 434 -1.83 -23.57 7.80
CA TYR A 434 -1.85 -24.46 6.64
C TYR A 434 -1.03 -23.91 5.47
N VAL A 435 -1.17 -22.62 5.14
CA VAL A 435 -0.38 -21.97 4.08
C VAL A 435 1.14 -22.03 4.33
N ASN A 436 1.59 -21.76 5.57
CA ASN A 436 3.02 -21.80 5.91
C ASN A 436 3.60 -23.22 5.89
N GLN A 437 2.78 -24.24 6.16
CA GLN A 437 3.20 -25.64 6.05
C GLN A 437 3.45 -26.09 4.59
N LEU A 438 2.91 -25.39 3.58
CA LEU A 438 3.16 -25.69 2.17
C LEU A 438 4.59 -25.37 1.74
N LYS A 439 5.28 -24.46 2.44
CA LYS A 439 6.65 -23.99 2.14
C LYS A 439 6.79 -23.45 0.71
N ASP A 440 5.76 -22.74 0.24
CA ASP A 440 5.73 -22.09 -1.04
C ASP A 440 5.27 -20.65 -0.84
N ASP A 441 6.22 -19.72 -0.96
CA ASP A 441 6.01 -18.30 -0.70
C ASP A 441 4.96 -17.69 -1.63
N ARG A 442 4.70 -18.30 -2.80
CA ARG A 442 3.64 -17.83 -3.72
C ARG A 442 2.27 -17.89 -3.06
N TYR A 443 1.96 -18.96 -2.34
CA TYR A 443 0.69 -19.07 -1.62
C TYR A 443 0.62 -18.12 -0.42
N VAL A 444 1.73 -17.92 0.29
CA VAL A 444 1.78 -16.95 1.40
C VAL A 444 1.52 -15.53 0.88
N ASN A 445 2.14 -15.17 -0.25
CA ASN A 445 1.95 -13.86 -0.87
C ASN A 445 0.53 -13.70 -1.44
N LEU A 446 -0.05 -14.76 -2.00
CA LEU A 446 -1.45 -14.77 -2.42
C LEU A 446 -2.39 -14.48 -1.24
N VAL A 447 -2.21 -15.15 -0.10
CA VAL A 447 -3.04 -14.92 1.10
C VAL A 447 -2.91 -13.48 1.60
N LYS A 448 -1.69 -12.93 1.62
CA LYS A 448 -1.43 -11.53 2.02
C LYS A 448 -2.08 -10.50 1.09
N ALA A 449 -2.48 -10.90 -0.11
CA ALA A 449 -3.21 -10.03 -1.03
C ALA A 449 -4.67 -9.81 -0.61
N PHE A 450 -5.19 -10.58 0.34
CA PHE A 450 -6.60 -10.52 0.77
C PHE A 450 -6.73 -10.35 2.29
N ASN A 451 -7.91 -9.91 2.72
CA ASN A 451 -8.27 -9.78 4.15
C ASN A 451 -9.40 -10.74 4.50
N PHE A 452 -9.14 -12.05 4.42
CA PHE A 452 -10.06 -13.08 4.90
C PHE A 452 -9.65 -13.56 6.30
N ASP A 453 -10.63 -13.84 7.16
CA ASP A 453 -10.42 -14.46 8.46
C ASP A 453 -10.27 -15.99 8.37
N ALA A 454 -10.12 -16.64 9.52
CA ALA A 454 -9.95 -18.10 9.60
C ALA A 454 -11.22 -18.88 9.23
N GLU A 455 -12.39 -18.24 9.30
CA GLU A 455 -13.67 -18.77 8.86
C GLU A 455 -13.88 -18.58 7.35
N GLY A 456 -13.09 -17.71 6.73
CA GLY A 456 -13.14 -17.35 5.33
C GLY A 456 -14.09 -16.20 5.03
N ASP A 457 -14.55 -15.46 6.04
CA ASP A 457 -15.30 -14.21 5.86
C ASP A 457 -14.33 -13.03 5.69
N ILE A 458 -14.79 -11.92 5.12
CA ILE A 458 -13.96 -10.71 5.05
C ILE A 458 -13.73 -10.12 6.46
N ASP A 459 -12.52 -9.66 6.71
CA ASP A 459 -12.14 -8.97 7.94
C ASP A 459 -11.67 -7.54 7.66
N THR A 460 -11.49 -6.76 8.71
CA THR A 460 -10.85 -5.46 8.65
C THR A 460 -9.38 -5.65 8.25
N PRO A 461 -8.88 -4.94 7.23
CA PRO A 461 -7.48 -5.05 6.81
C PRO A 461 -6.52 -4.85 7.98
N LEU A 462 -5.57 -5.78 8.13
CA LEU A 462 -4.52 -5.65 9.13
C LEU A 462 -3.45 -4.69 8.61
N LEU A 463 -3.56 -3.42 9.02
CA LEU A 463 -2.66 -2.35 8.60
C LEU A 463 -1.67 -1.97 9.69
N VAL A 464 -0.51 -1.45 9.29
CA VAL A 464 0.51 -0.95 10.23
C VAL A 464 0.02 0.25 11.04
N GLN A 465 -0.90 1.03 10.48
CA GLN A 465 -1.65 2.07 11.16
C GLN A 465 -3.12 1.96 10.73
N SER A 466 -4.06 2.30 11.62
CA SER A 466 -5.46 2.40 11.20
C SER A 466 -5.67 3.58 10.25
N ALA A 467 -6.71 3.52 9.41
CA ALA A 467 -7.06 4.59 8.49
C ALA A 467 -7.23 5.96 9.19
N SER A 468 -7.81 5.98 10.39
CA SER A 468 -7.93 7.21 11.19
C SER A 468 -6.57 7.77 11.60
N VAL A 469 -5.65 6.91 12.05
CA VAL A 469 -4.29 7.34 12.41
C VAL A 469 -3.54 7.85 11.20
N ILE A 470 -3.66 7.18 10.05
CA ILE A 470 -3.08 7.66 8.78
C ILE A 470 -3.60 9.07 8.45
N SER A 471 -4.91 9.28 8.52
CA SER A 471 -5.55 10.58 8.27
C SER A 471 -5.10 11.67 9.26
N ASN A 472 -4.88 11.31 10.52
CA ASN A 472 -4.36 12.23 11.53
C ASN A 472 -2.93 12.67 11.19
N PHE A 473 -2.05 11.72 10.86
CA PHE A 473 -0.69 12.04 10.45
C PHE A 473 -0.66 12.92 9.19
N ALA A 474 -1.56 12.67 8.23
CA ALA A 474 -1.72 13.52 7.05
C ALA A 474 -2.18 14.94 7.38
N THR A 475 -3.15 15.09 8.27
CA THR A 475 -3.66 16.39 8.73
C THR A 475 -2.60 17.17 9.50
N ASP A 476 -1.90 16.51 10.40
CA ASP A 476 -0.82 17.07 11.20
C ASP A 476 0.34 17.53 10.28
N TYR A 477 0.75 16.68 9.35
CA TYR A 477 1.76 17.00 8.34
C TYR A 477 1.35 18.20 7.50
N LYS A 478 0.13 18.21 6.96
CA LYS A 478 -0.38 19.34 6.17
C LYS A 478 -0.41 20.63 6.99
N THR A 479 -0.78 20.54 8.27
CA THR A 479 -0.80 21.70 9.17
C THR A 479 0.61 22.28 9.36
N GLU A 480 1.61 21.43 9.60
CA GLU A 480 3.00 21.86 9.76
C GLU A 480 3.61 22.40 8.45
N GLN A 481 3.38 21.76 7.30
CA GLN A 481 3.90 22.23 6.01
C GLN A 481 3.29 23.57 5.57
N LEU A 482 2.02 23.81 5.90
CA LEU A 482 1.31 25.03 5.53
C LEU A 482 1.43 26.15 6.56
N LYS A 483 2.12 25.88 7.67
CA LYS A 483 2.25 26.78 8.81
C LYS A 483 2.83 28.12 8.37
N LEU A 484 2.15 29.22 8.74
CA LEU A 484 2.53 30.61 8.43
C LEU A 484 2.56 30.99 6.93
N LEU A 485 2.34 30.04 6.00
CA LEU A 485 2.34 30.31 4.56
C LEU A 485 1.04 30.99 4.11
N LYS A 486 1.16 31.91 3.14
CA LYS A 486 0.04 32.66 2.55
C LYS A 486 0.17 32.75 1.02
N GLY A 487 -0.95 32.93 0.33
CA GLY A 487 -1.01 33.13 -1.12
C GLY A 487 -0.36 31.98 -1.92
N SER A 488 0.31 32.32 -3.02
CA SER A 488 0.88 31.32 -3.95
C SER A 488 1.97 30.42 -3.35
N ALA A 489 2.63 30.84 -2.27
CA ALA A 489 3.57 29.96 -1.56
C ALA A 489 2.83 28.85 -0.79
N ARG A 490 1.66 29.18 -0.22
CA ARG A 490 0.79 28.20 0.45
C ARG A 490 0.21 27.21 -0.56
N GLU A 491 -0.30 27.69 -1.69
CA GLU A 491 -0.87 26.83 -2.74
C GLU A 491 0.16 25.81 -3.23
N LYS A 492 1.41 26.23 -3.48
CA LYS A 492 2.48 25.31 -3.88
C LYS A 492 2.88 24.31 -2.80
N ALA A 493 2.93 24.76 -1.54
CA ALA A 493 3.22 23.87 -0.43
C ALA A 493 2.09 22.87 -0.20
N GLU A 494 0.85 23.25 -0.48
CA GLU A 494 -0.32 22.37 -0.41
C GLU A 494 -0.25 21.28 -1.47
N GLU A 495 0.01 21.63 -2.73
CA GLU A 495 0.22 20.63 -3.79
C GLU A 495 1.40 19.68 -3.50
N ALA A 496 2.45 20.18 -2.84
CA ALA A 496 3.58 19.35 -2.43
C ALA A 496 3.23 18.43 -1.26
N ALA A 497 2.49 18.95 -0.27
CA ALA A 497 2.05 18.19 0.89
C ALA A 497 1.09 17.08 0.48
N ASP A 498 0.13 17.36 -0.41
CA ASP A 498 -0.83 16.37 -0.91
C ASP A 498 -0.12 15.18 -1.57
N LYS A 499 0.98 15.40 -2.30
CA LYS A 499 1.79 14.30 -2.88
C LYS A 499 2.47 13.43 -1.84
N GLU A 500 2.98 14.01 -0.76
CA GLU A 500 3.59 13.24 0.32
C GLU A 500 2.53 12.50 1.15
N ILE A 501 1.33 13.09 1.30
CA ILE A 501 0.16 12.45 1.93
C ILE A 501 -0.28 11.24 1.10
N ASP A 502 -0.41 11.39 -0.22
CA ASP A 502 -0.75 10.27 -1.11
C ASP A 502 0.29 9.15 -0.99
N TYR A 503 1.58 9.50 -1.00
CA TYR A 503 2.66 8.54 -0.81
C TYR A 503 2.55 7.82 0.54
N TYR A 504 2.33 8.56 1.63
CA TYR A 504 2.18 8.01 2.97
C TYR A 504 0.96 7.07 3.05
N ASN A 505 -0.20 7.50 2.56
CA ASN A 505 -1.44 6.71 2.56
C ASN A 505 -1.28 5.39 1.80
N THR A 506 -0.59 5.40 0.65
CA THR A 506 -0.35 4.20 -0.14
C THR A 506 0.67 3.28 0.54
N GLN A 507 1.82 3.81 0.98
CA GLN A 507 2.86 2.95 1.56
C GLN A 507 2.48 2.38 2.93
N MET A 508 1.69 3.10 3.75
CA MET A 508 1.22 2.55 5.03
C MET A 508 0.34 1.30 4.87
N GLN A 509 -0.18 1.04 3.66
CA GLN A 509 -0.90 -0.21 3.36
C GLN A 509 0.02 -1.37 2.95
N THR A 510 1.29 -1.09 2.63
CA THR A 510 2.26 -2.12 2.17
C THR A 510 3.28 -2.49 3.24
N ILE A 511 3.57 -1.59 4.17
CA ILE A 511 4.56 -1.82 5.24
C ILE A 511 4.07 -2.90 6.20
N THR A 512 4.92 -3.92 6.40
CA THR A 512 4.64 -5.03 7.32
C THR A 512 5.65 -5.11 8.47
N THR A 513 6.76 -4.39 8.38
CA THR A 513 7.78 -4.36 9.44
C THR A 513 8.30 -2.96 9.75
N ALA A 514 8.74 -2.76 11.00
CA ALA A 514 9.39 -1.53 11.43
C ALA A 514 10.69 -1.27 10.64
N ALA A 515 11.37 -2.34 10.20
CA ALA A 515 12.56 -2.22 9.37
C ALA A 515 12.26 -1.62 7.99
N GLU A 516 11.15 -2.01 7.35
CA GLU A 516 10.68 -1.41 6.08
C GLU A 516 10.34 0.06 6.28
N LEU A 517 9.60 0.41 7.34
CA LEU A 517 9.27 1.80 7.68
C LEU A 517 10.54 2.66 7.83
N ILE A 518 11.52 2.18 8.61
CA ILE A 518 12.77 2.92 8.89
C ILE A 518 13.71 2.98 7.67
N ALA A 519 13.57 2.04 6.73
CA ALA A 519 14.34 2.04 5.49
C ALA A 519 13.90 3.17 4.55
N ASP A 520 12.62 3.54 4.57
CA ASP A 520 12.04 4.61 3.75
C ASP A 520 12.23 6.00 4.39
N ASP A 521 13.17 6.77 3.86
CA ASP A 521 13.49 8.12 4.36
C ASP A 521 12.32 9.11 4.19
N ARG A 522 11.44 8.92 3.18
CA ARG A 522 10.26 9.79 2.99
C ARG A 522 9.22 9.53 4.07
N LEU A 523 8.93 8.26 4.38
CA LEU A 523 7.99 7.90 5.44
C LEU A 523 8.48 8.37 6.81
N VAL A 524 9.77 8.13 7.12
CA VAL A 524 10.36 8.61 8.37
C VAL A 524 10.28 10.14 8.48
N SER A 525 10.61 10.86 7.40
CA SER A 525 10.54 12.33 7.41
C SER A 525 9.09 12.81 7.61
N PHE A 526 8.13 12.22 6.91
CA PHE A 526 6.72 12.54 7.04
C PHE A 526 6.20 12.35 8.48
N VAL A 527 6.50 11.21 9.10
CA VAL A 527 6.08 10.85 10.47
C VAL A 527 6.68 11.80 11.50
N LEU A 528 7.94 12.21 11.32
CA LEU A 528 8.60 13.15 12.24
C LEU A 528 8.10 14.58 12.04
N GLU A 529 7.99 15.02 10.78
CA GLU A 529 7.53 16.38 10.44
C GLU A 529 6.06 16.60 10.82
N SER A 530 5.20 15.57 10.74
CA SER A 530 3.82 15.68 11.22
C SER A 530 3.76 16.02 12.72
N LYS A 531 4.75 15.59 13.50
CA LYS A 531 4.86 15.90 14.93
C LYS A 531 5.78 17.09 15.22
N GLY A 532 6.14 17.88 14.20
CA GLY A 532 7.00 19.06 14.32
C GLY A 532 8.45 18.74 14.70
N ILE A 533 8.90 17.50 14.48
CA ILE A 533 10.25 17.04 14.80
C ILE A 533 11.11 17.18 13.54
N ASP A 534 12.26 17.86 13.64
CA ASP A 534 13.24 17.93 12.54
C ASP A 534 13.79 16.52 12.27
N PRO A 535 13.59 15.93 11.07
CA PRO A 535 14.09 14.58 10.77
C PRO A 535 15.59 14.42 10.95
N LYS A 536 16.37 15.52 10.86
CA LYS A 536 17.83 15.49 11.07
C LYS A 536 18.23 15.35 12.53
N SER A 537 17.30 15.59 13.45
CA SER A 537 17.54 15.46 14.89
C SER A 537 17.46 14.02 15.39
N VAL A 538 16.97 13.09 14.56
CA VAL A 538 16.75 11.68 14.92
C VAL A 538 17.51 10.77 13.95
N THR A 539 18.30 9.85 14.48
CA THR A 539 19.04 8.87 13.69
C THR A 539 18.26 7.58 13.47
N LYS A 540 18.60 6.82 12.42
CA LYS A 540 17.98 5.50 12.16
C LYS A 540 18.19 4.51 13.31
N ASP A 541 19.33 4.58 14.01
CA ASP A 541 19.59 3.68 15.14
C ASP A 541 18.74 4.06 16.36
N GLU A 542 18.46 5.35 16.58
CA GLU A 542 17.51 5.78 17.59
C GLU A 542 16.10 5.30 17.25
N LEU A 543 15.65 5.44 16.00
CA LEU A 543 14.34 4.91 15.56
C LEU A 543 14.22 3.41 15.78
N LYS A 544 15.27 2.63 15.45
CA LYS A 544 15.28 1.18 15.73
C LYS A 544 15.12 0.90 17.23
N ASN A 545 15.86 1.60 18.09
CA ASN A 545 15.75 1.44 19.54
C ASN A 545 14.35 1.85 20.06
N MET A 546 13.74 2.86 19.44
CA MET A 546 12.37 3.28 19.77
C MET A 546 11.35 2.20 19.38
N PHE A 547 11.36 1.73 18.13
CA PHE A 547 10.41 0.73 17.64
C PHE A 547 10.59 -0.67 18.25
N SER A 548 11.78 -1.01 18.75
CA SER A 548 12.00 -2.25 19.53
C SER A 548 11.78 -2.08 21.04
N SER A 549 11.30 -0.92 21.50
CA SER A 549 11.03 -0.69 22.92
C SER A 549 9.74 -1.35 23.38
N ASP A 550 9.79 -1.97 24.57
CA ASP A 550 8.59 -2.36 25.29
C ASP A 550 7.87 -1.12 25.82
N LEU A 551 6.72 -0.79 25.23
CA LEU A 551 5.90 0.37 25.59
C LEU A 551 5.28 0.25 26.98
N ASP A 552 5.07 -0.97 27.49
CA ASP A 552 4.47 -1.22 28.81
C ASP A 552 5.51 -1.10 29.93
N ASN A 553 6.80 -1.06 29.59
CA ASN A 553 7.91 -0.88 30.54
C ASN A 553 8.30 0.61 30.67
N PRO A 554 8.08 1.28 31.82
CA PRO A 554 8.43 2.69 32.01
C PRO A 554 9.93 3.02 31.87
N LYS A 555 10.79 2.00 31.89
CA LYS A 555 12.25 2.13 31.75
C LYS A 555 12.76 1.77 30.35
N SER A 556 11.88 1.44 29.41
CA SER A 556 12.29 1.18 28.03
C SER A 556 12.91 2.43 27.39
N TYR A 557 13.64 2.25 26.30
CA TYR A 557 14.39 3.33 25.67
C TYR A 557 13.46 4.50 25.33
N VAL A 558 12.35 4.25 24.63
CA VAL A 558 11.40 5.29 24.23
C VAL A 558 10.73 5.98 25.41
N ASN A 559 10.35 5.24 26.46
CA ASN A 559 9.72 5.79 27.67
C ASN A 559 10.70 6.59 28.55
N SER A 560 12.01 6.34 28.41
CA SER A 560 13.06 7.06 29.12
C SER A 560 13.37 8.44 28.52
N LEU A 561 12.97 8.68 27.26
CA LEU A 561 13.21 9.96 26.58
C LEU A 561 12.48 11.11 27.29
N ALA A 562 13.03 12.31 27.15
CA ALA A 562 12.44 13.52 27.71
C ALA A 562 11.17 13.94 26.94
N ASN A 563 11.15 13.69 25.63
CA ASN A 563 10.00 13.97 24.78
C ASN A 563 9.11 12.73 24.67
N GLY A 564 7.91 12.80 25.24
CA GLY A 564 6.92 11.71 25.21
C GLY A 564 6.32 11.44 23.82
N VAL A 565 6.44 12.39 22.89
CA VAL A 565 5.92 12.27 21.51
C VAL A 565 6.54 11.07 20.77
N PHE A 566 7.79 10.70 21.06
CA PHE A 566 8.38 9.51 20.45
C PHE A 566 7.68 8.21 20.87
N ALA A 567 7.21 8.11 22.11
CA ALA A 567 6.43 6.95 22.56
C ALA A 567 5.05 6.93 21.89
N GLU A 568 4.44 8.11 21.69
CA GLU A 568 3.18 8.26 20.96
C GLU A 568 3.33 7.85 19.49
N ILE A 569 4.42 8.27 18.82
CA ILE A 569 4.76 7.84 17.45
C ILE A 569 4.90 6.33 17.40
N VAL A 570 5.77 5.71 18.21
CA VAL A 570 5.97 4.25 18.16
C VAL A 570 4.67 3.50 18.40
N ALA A 571 3.88 3.96 19.37
CA ALA A 571 2.62 3.33 19.74
C ALA A 571 1.48 3.56 18.74
N SER A 572 1.63 4.48 17.77
CA SER A 572 0.68 4.65 16.68
C SER A 572 0.86 3.61 15.57
N PHE A 573 1.90 2.77 15.65
CA PHE A 573 2.12 1.65 14.73
C PHE A 573 1.80 0.32 15.42
N ASN A 574 1.18 -0.58 14.66
CA ASN A 574 0.79 -1.92 15.08
C ASN A 574 1.95 -2.92 14.95
N PHE A 575 3.13 -2.57 15.46
CA PHE A 575 4.27 -3.49 15.52
C PHE A 575 4.35 -4.21 16.86
N ASP A 576 4.76 -5.47 16.83
CA ASP A 576 5.21 -6.19 18.03
C ASP A 576 6.63 -5.75 18.45
N SER A 577 7.12 -6.30 19.56
CA SER A 577 8.47 -6.01 20.07
C SER A 577 9.61 -6.46 19.14
N GLU A 578 9.32 -7.35 18.19
CA GLU A 578 10.27 -7.81 17.17
C GLU A 578 10.23 -6.93 15.91
N GLY A 579 9.28 -6.00 15.83
CA GLY A 579 9.09 -5.08 14.72
C GLY A 579 8.23 -5.67 13.60
N ASN A 580 7.49 -6.74 13.84
CA ASN A 580 6.55 -7.33 12.88
C ASN A 580 5.14 -6.79 13.09
N LEU A 581 4.35 -6.72 12.03
CA LEU A 581 2.93 -6.38 12.10
C LEU A 581 2.17 -7.31 13.06
N SER A 582 1.40 -6.72 13.97
CA SER A 582 0.66 -7.40 15.04
C SER A 582 -0.81 -7.03 14.99
N ALA A 583 -1.68 -8.02 15.15
CA ALA A 583 -3.12 -7.82 15.29
C ALA A 583 -3.54 -7.23 16.66
N GLN A 584 -2.61 -7.05 17.59
CA GLN A 584 -2.88 -6.47 18.91
C GLN A 584 -2.26 -5.08 19.03
N PRO A 585 -2.99 -4.05 19.51
CA PRO A 585 -4.42 -3.99 19.83
C PRO A 585 -5.24 -3.45 18.64
N VAL A 586 -5.17 -4.09 17.48
CA VAL A 586 -5.92 -3.65 16.30
C VAL A 586 -7.42 -3.85 16.57
N GLY A 587 -8.25 -2.89 16.14
CA GLY A 587 -9.70 -2.98 16.28
C GLY A 587 -10.30 -2.35 17.54
N THR A 588 -9.53 -1.71 18.41
CA THR A 588 -10.08 -0.85 19.48
C THR A 588 -10.60 0.48 18.91
N ILE A 589 -11.40 1.22 19.68
CA ILE A 589 -11.82 2.60 19.33
C ILE A 589 -10.70 3.62 19.47
N GLN A 590 -9.57 3.24 20.08
CA GLN A 590 -8.43 4.13 20.28
C GLN A 590 -7.15 3.28 20.22
N GLN A 591 -6.21 3.64 19.35
CA GLN A 591 -4.94 2.92 19.25
C GLN A 591 -4.06 3.18 20.47
N ARG A 592 -3.08 2.30 20.72
CA ARG A 592 -2.17 2.43 21.87
C ARG A 592 -1.49 3.80 21.94
N GLY A 593 -1.06 4.35 20.81
CA GLY A 593 -0.48 5.69 20.75
C GLY A 593 -1.44 6.80 21.13
N ASP A 594 -2.69 6.72 20.67
CA ASP A 594 -3.74 7.67 21.04
C ASP A 594 -4.13 7.54 22.53
N VAL A 595 -4.11 6.33 23.10
CA VAL A 595 -4.27 6.11 24.55
C VAL A 595 -3.15 6.83 25.31
N LEU A 596 -1.90 6.61 24.91
CA LEU A 596 -0.74 7.26 25.55
C LEU A 596 -0.81 8.79 25.43
N ALA A 597 -1.15 9.32 24.25
CA ALA A 597 -1.33 10.74 24.03
C ALA A 597 -2.46 11.31 24.93
N THR A 598 -3.59 10.61 25.02
CA THR A 598 -4.71 10.98 25.89
C THR A 598 -4.29 10.99 27.36
N VAL A 599 -3.55 9.98 27.81
CA VAL A 599 -3.03 9.89 29.19
C VAL A 599 -2.02 11.00 29.49
N ASN A 600 -1.11 11.30 28.56
CA ASN A 600 -0.14 12.39 28.71
C ASN A 600 -0.83 13.75 28.77
N ASN A 601 -1.80 13.99 27.89
CA ASN A 601 -2.60 15.20 27.86
C ASN A 601 -3.41 15.38 29.15
N TYR A 602 -3.99 14.30 29.70
CA TYR A 602 -4.67 14.33 30.99
C TYR A 602 -3.74 14.74 32.13
N LYS A 603 -2.53 14.15 32.20
CA LYS A 603 -1.51 14.49 33.22
C LYS A 603 -1.07 15.94 33.08
N GLN A 604 -0.82 16.41 31.85
CA GLN A 604 -0.42 17.79 31.57
C GLN A 604 -1.51 18.78 31.95
N GLN A 605 -2.76 18.53 31.56
CA GLN A 605 -3.89 19.37 31.91
C GLN A 605 -4.09 19.43 33.43
N THR A 606 -3.96 18.29 34.11
CA THR A 606 -4.05 18.22 35.57
C THR A 606 -2.92 18.98 36.26
N LEU A 607 -1.68 18.91 35.73
CA LEU A 607 -0.55 19.69 36.23
C LEU A 607 -0.83 21.19 36.13
N GLU A 608 -1.27 21.65 34.95
CA GLU A 608 -1.57 23.05 34.69
C GLU A 608 -2.67 23.59 35.62
N GLU A 609 -3.73 22.82 35.84
CA GLU A 609 -4.79 23.18 36.79
C GLU A 609 -4.28 23.28 38.23
N GLN A 610 -3.49 22.30 38.69
CA GLN A 610 -2.93 22.31 40.06
C GLN A 610 -1.96 23.48 40.29
N GLU A 611 -1.13 23.80 39.30
CA GLU A 611 -0.28 24.99 39.36
C GLU A 611 -1.13 26.26 39.34
N GLY A 612 -2.24 26.28 38.61
CA GLY A 612 -3.20 27.39 38.56
C GLY A 612 -3.95 27.64 39.86
N GLU A 613 -4.31 26.59 40.61
CA GLU A 613 -4.89 26.70 41.96
C GLU A 613 -3.95 27.44 42.92
N SER A 614 -2.63 27.26 42.74
CA SER A 614 -1.60 27.94 43.53
C SER A 614 -1.29 29.34 43.00
N ASN A 615 -1.11 29.46 41.69
CA ASN A 615 -0.83 30.70 40.99
C ASN A 615 -1.30 30.60 39.53
N GLU A 616 -2.43 31.25 39.25
CA GLU A 616 -3.04 31.33 37.92
C GLU A 616 -2.07 31.84 36.84
N GLY A 617 -1.12 32.71 37.19
CA GLY A 617 -0.06 33.15 36.29
C GLY A 617 0.89 32.03 35.86
N VAL A 618 1.15 31.05 36.72
CA VAL A 618 1.96 29.88 36.34
C VAL A 618 1.22 29.02 35.32
N ARG A 619 -0.08 28.79 35.52
CA ARG A 619 -0.92 28.04 34.57
C ARG A 619 -0.91 28.68 33.19
N LEU A 620 -1.18 29.99 33.11
CA LEU A 620 -1.21 30.70 31.83
C LEU A 620 0.16 30.72 31.14
N ALA A 621 1.26 30.79 31.90
CA ALA A 621 2.61 30.68 31.35
C ALA A 621 2.90 29.29 30.76
N LEU A 622 2.55 28.22 31.48
CA LEU A 622 2.70 26.83 31.01
C LEU A 622 1.81 26.56 29.79
N TYR A 623 0.57 27.04 29.83
CA TYR A 623 -0.38 26.93 28.73
C TYR A 623 0.13 27.65 27.47
N PHE A 624 0.59 28.89 27.62
CA PHE A 624 1.15 29.66 26.51
C PHE A 624 2.40 29.00 25.95
N GLU A 625 3.30 28.49 26.78
CA GLU A 625 4.48 27.73 26.31
C GLU A 625 4.08 26.55 25.44
N ARG A 626 3.11 25.75 25.91
CA ARG A 626 2.61 24.58 25.19
C ARG A 626 1.95 24.95 23.87
N LYS A 627 1.18 26.04 23.84
CA LYS A 627 0.35 26.43 22.69
C LYS A 627 0.98 27.42 21.73
N ALA A 628 2.12 28.03 22.07
CA ALA A 628 2.75 29.06 21.24
C ALA A 628 3.05 28.59 19.81
N ALA A 629 3.56 27.36 19.65
CA ALA A 629 3.85 26.80 18.34
C ALA A 629 2.58 26.57 17.49
N ASP A 630 1.42 26.35 18.10
CA ASP A 630 0.15 26.16 17.35
C ASP A 630 -0.41 27.51 16.82
N VAL A 631 0.10 28.64 17.31
CA VAL A 631 -0.39 29.97 16.93
C VAL A 631 0.14 30.38 15.56
N THR A 632 -0.72 30.29 14.55
CA THR A 632 -0.42 30.68 13.16
C THR A 632 -1.07 32.00 12.73
N SER A 633 -1.98 32.54 13.54
CA SER A 633 -2.63 33.83 13.29
C SER A 633 -3.00 34.54 14.61
N ALA A 634 -3.21 35.85 14.56
CA ALA A 634 -3.75 36.59 15.71
C ALA A 634 -5.16 36.12 16.11
N TYR A 635 -5.95 35.61 15.17
CA TYR A 635 -7.27 35.05 15.45
C TYR A 635 -7.20 33.78 16.31
N THR A 636 -6.12 33.01 16.20
CA THR A 636 -5.87 31.85 17.08
C THR A 636 -5.73 32.29 18.54
N ILE A 637 -5.04 33.41 18.80
CA ILE A 637 -4.93 34.00 20.14
C ILE A 637 -6.31 34.50 20.61
N LEU A 638 -7.09 35.14 19.74
CA LEU A 638 -8.42 35.66 20.09
C LEU A 638 -9.45 34.54 20.37
N GLY A 639 -9.31 33.40 19.70
CA GLY A 639 -10.19 32.24 19.86
C GLY A 639 -9.94 31.45 21.14
N ASP A 640 -8.81 31.68 21.82
CA ASP A 640 -8.42 30.96 23.03
C ASP A 640 -8.35 31.94 24.22
N THR A 641 -9.18 31.69 25.23
CA THR A 641 -9.29 32.61 26.38
C THR A 641 -7.99 32.70 27.18
N ALA A 642 -7.23 31.60 27.32
CA ALA A 642 -5.98 31.60 28.06
C ALA A 642 -4.87 32.31 27.28
N LEU A 643 -4.78 32.10 25.96
CA LEU A 643 -3.84 32.85 25.11
C LEU A 643 -4.15 34.35 25.09
N PHE A 644 -5.43 34.71 25.00
CA PHE A 644 -5.84 36.10 25.00
C PHE A 644 -5.61 36.79 26.35
N GLU A 645 -5.87 36.11 27.47
CA GLU A 645 -5.56 36.63 28.80
C GLU A 645 -4.05 36.80 29.00
N PHE A 646 -3.25 35.81 28.60
CA PHE A 646 -1.79 35.93 28.58
C PHE A 646 -1.33 37.16 27.79
N PHE A 647 -1.89 37.38 26.60
CA PHE A 647 -1.59 38.56 25.78
C PHE A 647 -1.94 39.86 26.50
N LYS A 648 -3.15 39.96 27.08
CA LYS A 648 -3.59 41.17 27.79
C LYS A 648 -2.64 41.53 28.92
N THR A 649 -2.29 40.57 29.77
CA THR A 649 -1.34 40.80 30.87
C THR A 649 0.05 41.16 30.36
N THR A 650 0.57 40.45 29.35
CA THR A 650 1.95 40.64 28.83
C THR A 650 2.19 42.05 28.30
N PHE A 651 1.14 42.72 27.82
CA PHE A 651 1.22 44.06 27.26
C PHE A 651 0.40 45.09 28.04
N SER A 652 -0.07 44.75 29.24
CA SER A 652 -0.91 45.59 30.12
C SER A 652 -2.09 46.24 29.38
N MET A 653 -2.81 45.43 28.60
CA MET A 653 -4.00 45.85 27.85
C MET A 653 -5.21 45.98 28.78
N SER A 654 -6.06 46.97 28.53
CA SER A 654 -7.33 47.14 29.24
C SER A 654 -8.38 46.14 28.74
N ASP A 655 -9.28 45.70 29.62
CA ASP A 655 -10.44 44.86 29.24
C ASP A 655 -11.36 45.48 28.17
N TYR A 656 -11.24 46.79 27.91
CA TYR A 656 -11.99 47.43 26.82
C TYR A 656 -11.68 46.82 25.44
N ILE A 657 -10.50 46.21 25.26
CA ILE A 657 -10.13 45.62 23.96
C ILE A 657 -11.09 44.51 23.53
N SER A 658 -11.71 43.79 24.48
CA SER A 658 -12.67 42.72 24.19
C SER A 658 -13.95 43.24 23.53
N ASN A 659 -14.24 44.53 23.63
CA ASN A 659 -15.39 45.18 23.00
C ASN A 659 -15.08 45.75 21.60
N MET A 660 -13.82 45.67 21.15
CA MET A 660 -13.42 46.13 19.83
C MET A 660 -13.86 45.13 18.75
N ASP A 661 -13.92 45.59 17.51
CA ASP A 661 -14.11 44.69 16.37
C ASP A 661 -12.96 43.67 16.27
N THR A 662 -13.28 42.41 15.92
CA THR A 662 -12.33 41.29 15.91
C THR A 662 -11.11 41.57 15.02
N ASP A 663 -11.29 42.24 13.87
CA ASP A 663 -10.18 42.56 12.97
C ASP A 663 -9.26 43.63 13.56
N GLN A 664 -9.83 44.55 14.36
CA GLN A 664 -9.05 45.55 15.10
C GLN A 664 -8.27 44.92 16.25
N GLN A 665 -8.88 43.95 16.95
CA GLN A 665 -8.19 43.17 17.98
C GLN A 665 -7.02 42.37 17.37
N ALA A 666 -7.26 41.69 16.25
CA ALA A 666 -6.23 40.93 15.54
C ALA A 666 -5.08 41.85 15.09
N SER A 667 -5.40 42.98 14.45
CA SER A 667 -4.42 44.00 14.06
C SER A 667 -3.64 44.58 15.24
N MET A 668 -4.22 44.57 16.45
CA MET A 668 -3.52 45.01 17.66
C MET A 668 -2.53 43.95 18.12
N ILE A 669 -2.95 42.68 18.19
CA ILE A 669 -2.07 41.56 18.54
C ILE A 669 -0.85 41.53 17.62
N GLU A 670 -1.04 41.62 16.29
CA GLU A 670 0.05 41.60 15.31
C GLU A 670 1.06 42.75 15.46
N LYS A 671 0.69 43.85 16.12
CA LYS A 671 1.63 44.96 16.42
C LYS A 671 2.55 44.68 17.60
N TYR A 672 2.13 43.82 18.53
CA TYR A 672 2.86 43.51 19.76
C TYR A 672 3.55 42.14 19.71
N VAL A 673 2.95 41.19 19.00
CA VAL A 673 3.42 39.81 18.88
C VAL A 673 3.70 39.50 17.41
N ASP A 674 4.94 39.12 17.15
CA ASP A 674 5.33 38.58 15.85
C ASP A 674 4.93 37.11 15.82
N ILE A 675 3.76 36.82 15.24
CA ILE A 675 3.17 35.47 15.18
C ILE A 675 4.16 34.47 14.57
N SER A 676 4.96 34.89 13.58
CA SER A 676 5.93 34.00 12.93
C SER A 676 7.04 33.53 13.88
N LYS A 677 7.36 34.31 14.91
CA LYS A 677 8.39 34.00 15.91
C LYS A 677 7.86 33.17 17.07
N LEU A 678 6.56 32.92 17.18
CA LEU A 678 6.04 32.03 18.22
C LEU A 678 6.48 30.57 18.03
N GLN A 679 7.04 30.24 16.86
CA GLN A 679 7.71 28.96 16.57
C GLN A 679 9.13 28.89 17.16
N ASP A 680 9.71 30.01 17.58
CA ASP A 680 11.04 30.09 18.18
C ASP A 680 10.93 29.99 19.71
N PRO A 681 11.40 28.90 20.34
CA PRO A 681 11.33 28.71 21.79
C PRO A 681 12.01 29.85 22.58
N ASP A 682 13.03 30.49 22.02
CA ASP A 682 13.70 31.63 22.67
C ASP A 682 12.82 32.88 22.68
N TYR A 683 12.02 33.08 21.64
CA TYR A 683 11.06 34.18 21.60
C TYR A 683 9.90 33.94 22.57
N VAL A 684 9.37 32.71 22.61
CA VAL A 684 8.34 32.29 23.57
C VAL A 684 8.82 32.49 25.01
N THR A 685 10.04 32.04 25.31
CA THR A 685 10.65 32.22 26.63
C THR A 685 10.78 33.70 27.03
N LYS A 686 11.07 34.60 26.07
CA LYS A 686 11.14 36.05 26.34
C LYS A 686 9.75 36.62 26.67
N LEU A 687 8.71 36.21 25.95
CA LEU A 687 7.34 36.63 26.23
C LEU A 687 6.88 36.12 27.61
N ILE A 688 7.16 34.87 27.96
CA ILE A 688 6.84 34.32 29.29
C ILE A 688 7.56 35.08 30.41
N LYS A 689 8.84 35.44 30.23
CA LYS A 689 9.57 36.29 31.20
C LYS A 689 8.90 37.65 31.39
N GLN A 690 8.45 38.28 30.31
CA GLN A 690 7.77 39.57 30.37
C GLN A 690 6.39 39.44 31.03
N TYR A 691 5.61 38.47 30.59
CA TYR A 691 4.30 38.12 31.13
C TYR A 691 4.36 37.92 32.63
N THR A 692 5.21 37.01 33.11
CA THR A 692 5.29 36.65 34.54
C THR A 692 5.72 37.84 35.41
N ALA A 693 6.57 38.74 34.90
CA ALA A 693 6.96 39.96 35.60
C ALA A 693 5.80 40.97 35.73
N LEU A 694 4.98 41.12 34.69
CA LEU A 694 3.81 42.00 34.70
C LEU A 694 2.67 41.40 35.52
N TYR A 695 2.43 40.10 35.39
CA TYR A 695 1.46 39.36 36.19
C TYR A 695 1.74 39.53 37.69
N ASP A 696 2.99 39.33 38.11
CA ASP A 696 3.40 39.57 39.50
C ASP A 696 3.16 41.03 39.91
N SER A 697 3.42 42.01 39.03
CA SER A 697 3.19 43.42 39.33
C SER A 697 1.71 43.78 39.52
N GLU A 698 0.81 43.15 38.76
CA GLU A 698 -0.63 43.42 38.80
C GLU A 698 -1.33 42.66 39.93
N ASN A 699 -0.82 41.47 40.29
CA ASN A 699 -1.47 40.55 41.23
C ASN A 699 -0.78 40.45 42.60
N SER A 700 0.41 41.01 42.78
CA SER A 700 1.08 41.03 44.09
C SER A 700 0.60 42.20 44.95
N SER A 701 0.04 41.89 46.12
CA SER A 701 -0.22 42.85 47.21
C SER A 701 1.04 43.18 48.04
N THR A 702 2.23 42.72 47.60
CA THR A 702 3.54 43.02 48.20
C THR A 702 4.57 43.34 47.12
N THR A 703 5.40 44.35 47.38
CA THR A 703 6.43 44.87 46.49
C THR A 703 7.39 43.77 46.02
N SER A 704 7.34 43.45 44.73
CA SER A 704 8.30 42.55 44.09
C SER A 704 9.75 43.03 44.32
N PRO A 705 10.68 42.14 44.72
CA PRO A 705 12.11 42.46 44.79
C PRO A 705 12.68 42.91 43.43
N ALA A 706 12.09 42.44 42.32
CA ALA A 706 12.45 42.87 40.97
C ALA A 706 12.09 44.34 40.70
N LEU A 707 10.94 44.81 41.24
CA LEU A 707 10.52 46.20 41.16
C LEU A 707 11.41 47.12 42.03
N THR A 708 11.90 46.61 43.16
CA THR A 708 12.89 47.31 44.00
C THR A 708 14.23 47.45 43.25
N LEU A 709 14.65 46.41 42.53
CA LEU A 709 15.89 46.41 41.74
C LEU A 709 15.83 47.36 40.53
N LEU A 710 14.65 47.54 39.94
CA LEU A 710 14.43 48.42 38.79
C LEU A 710 14.27 49.90 39.19
N THR A 711 13.90 50.17 40.44
CA THR A 711 13.64 51.54 40.97
C THR A 711 14.79 52.14 41.77
N THR A 712 15.75 51.34 42.25
CA THR A 712 16.93 51.87 42.96
C THR A 712 18.07 52.24 42.02
N THR A 713 18.17 53.53 41.72
CA THR A 713 19.36 54.20 41.20
C THR A 713 20.42 54.32 42.30
N GLY A 714 21.16 53.24 42.59
CA GLY A 714 22.22 53.26 43.60
C GLY A 714 23.18 52.06 43.53
N THR A 715 24.47 52.34 43.47
CA THR A 715 25.61 51.44 43.23
C THR A 715 25.80 50.31 44.25
N THR A 716 25.26 49.11 43.99
CA THR A 716 25.91 47.81 44.31
C THR A 716 25.15 46.66 43.65
N ARG A 717 25.76 45.97 42.68
CA ARG A 717 25.18 44.78 42.02
C ARG A 717 25.63 43.52 42.77
N ILE A 718 24.70 42.73 43.29
CA ILE A 718 24.93 41.32 43.62
C ILE A 718 24.67 40.53 42.33
N SER A 719 25.61 39.70 41.88
CA SER A 719 25.46 38.95 40.62
C SER A 719 24.45 37.80 40.76
N SER A 720 23.80 37.46 39.65
CA SER A 720 22.94 36.27 39.49
C SER A 720 23.63 34.98 39.97
N ASP A 721 24.95 34.87 39.76
CA ASP A 721 25.74 33.72 40.23
C ASP A 721 25.83 33.64 41.75
N THR A 722 25.81 34.79 42.43
CA THR A 722 25.84 34.84 43.90
C THR A 722 24.48 34.43 44.50
N LEU A 723 23.38 34.77 43.83
CA LEU A 723 22.03 34.34 44.21
C LEU A 723 21.82 32.84 43.93
N LEU A 724 22.36 32.33 42.82
CA LEU A 724 22.35 30.90 42.49
C LEU A 724 23.16 30.08 43.51
N ALA A 725 24.32 30.58 43.94
CA ALA A 725 25.13 29.94 44.99
C ALA A 725 24.42 29.90 46.35
N VAL A 726 23.62 30.92 46.69
CA VAL A 726 22.83 30.95 47.93
C VAL A 726 21.63 30.00 47.87
N ALA A 727 20.96 29.88 46.72
CA ALA A 727 19.87 28.93 46.51
C ALA A 727 20.35 27.46 46.59
N GLN A 728 21.55 27.17 46.09
CA GLN A 728 22.20 25.86 46.21
C GLN A 728 22.63 25.50 47.65
N LEU A 729 22.87 26.51 48.51
CA LEU A 729 23.21 26.30 49.93
C LEU A 729 21.98 25.99 50.80
N SER A 730 20.77 26.35 50.35
CA SER A 730 19.51 26.05 51.04
C SER A 730 18.92 24.67 50.73
N SER A 731 19.51 23.89 49.81
CA SER A 731 19.02 22.58 49.37
C SER A 731 19.90 21.41 49.81
N LYS A 732 20.44 21.43 51.02
CA LYS A 732 20.99 20.22 51.66
C LYS A 732 19.99 19.57 52.59
#